data_AF-A0A0E0LGD7-F1
#
_entry.id   AF-A0A0E0LGD7-F1
#
_cell.length_a   1.000
_cell.length_b   1.000
_cell.length_c   1.000
_cell.angle_alpha   90.00
_cell.angle_beta   90.00
_cell.angle_gamma   90.00
#
_symmetry.space_group_name_H-M   'P 1'
#
loop_
_entity.id
_entity.type
_entity.pdbx_description
1 polymer ?
#
loop_
_entity_poly.entity_id
_entity_poly.type
_entity_poly.pdbx_seq_one_letter_code
_entity_poly.pdbx_strand_id
1 'polypeptide(L)'
;MPRLKAAAADSSGDRWQMVGAGVGQRCKRQIAPAIGGKCCNPQRESRTSTVCRDGIGDGRVLLSNTTLTDLNSTLFTLSYRARDFWKSPRVTVIRIEVLVVLAACMLLFLAVFGFLRRRCTNPLFQKAVMGFYVLSSSLVTYTLGSMQSSAVKGGMYPIWALSLFILFGCADSITAYSLHDNNQMWRQIYIAYLYFFYVALIAVTIITQGSGSLPLLLLTLVAAYKFSHRTVASLLASMSWNLNKMVADYMHEEHTIHPIRDDEYEEASMKGYRYLVDWPLDKSKLEAGTSYATRTTEDAQIICIDEIWLHKDKPLSTDLKDACLSFSLFHLLRRRFFGFTCAESALPKTRDFIFKGLLQLNDDKGAVDYIRAFKVIEVELAFMHDFFFTKYALIYYGSSPAAVWSLVSAALIAITAYLTASHHWLQGGPTVVSNTTADVVITMLMLASIGMLELLQPLLYWTTIWGRVSFVCQYIRQQQQPLHGRFGCCMRFKELLAKIGSRVSSNRSYWQDRLGQYSLLESTSCNNPPEASILVIGRLLYKYTFLVDSRAFAHRNRLDPASSCKKKPGKPINLSPELKEAIYKSLQQHAADGNLTNGESSLASNGAHHLFWACVQRLDVHPTAGFSQKTENQTCSILTWHIATCYCEMETPQYQQGTDELKNVQVARALSRYCAYLVVAAPKLLPGHHYDTMCLLDVVGEEAVQFLHGNDEKDKYQALRGYVPPPEGQPTKSIFESGLKLGKQLEALRPEEKRWKVLADFWSEMLLYISPSDNVKEHIEQLTKGGEFITHLWALLSHAGILERPRQEHDPGSV
;
A
#
# COMPACT_ATOMS: atom_id res chain seq x y z
N MET A 1 -11.91 -40.80 0.14
CA MET A 1 -12.77 -41.96 0.50
C MET A 1 -12.01 -42.77 1.55
N PRO A 2 -12.66 -43.24 2.63
CA PRO A 2 -13.69 -44.29 2.54
C PRO A 2 -15.10 -43.88 3.00
N ARG A 3 -16.08 -44.46 2.31
CA ARG A 3 -17.51 -44.65 2.64
C ARG A 3 -17.65 -45.89 3.55
N LEU A 4 -18.71 -46.23 4.28
CA LEU A 4 -20.08 -45.77 4.58
C LEU A 4 -20.53 -46.69 5.74
N LYS A 5 -21.38 -46.22 6.65
CA LYS A 5 -22.49 -47.02 7.19
C LYS A 5 -23.61 -46.10 7.66
N ALA A 6 -24.82 -46.44 7.21
CA ALA A 6 -26.09 -45.76 7.44
C ALA A 6 -26.86 -46.42 8.60
N ALA A 7 -27.72 -45.63 9.26
CA ALA A 7 -28.97 -46.09 9.87
C ALA A 7 -29.94 -44.90 9.98
N ALA A 8 -31.16 -45.07 9.46
CA ALA A 8 -32.36 -44.25 9.66
C ALA A 8 -33.00 -44.56 11.05
N ALA A 9 -34.10 -44.02 11.58
CA ALA A 9 -35.18 -43.08 11.19
C ALA A 9 -35.89 -42.58 12.48
N ASP A 10 -36.59 -41.44 12.38
CA ASP A 10 -37.85 -40.95 13.04
C ASP A 10 -37.71 -39.48 13.52
N SER A 11 -38.41 -38.46 12.99
CA SER A 11 -39.84 -38.14 12.78
C SER A 11 -40.42 -37.18 13.86
N SER A 12 -40.98 -36.07 13.36
CA SER A 12 -41.75 -34.95 13.96
C SER A 12 -41.13 -33.61 13.51
N GLY A 13 -41.73 -32.74 12.70
CA GLY A 13 -43.13 -32.58 12.30
C GLY A 13 -43.67 -31.30 12.91
N ASP A 14 -43.55 -30.16 12.24
CA ASP A 14 -44.60 -29.12 12.23
C ASP A 14 -44.40 -28.05 11.14
N ARG A 15 -45.53 -27.65 10.55
CA ARG A 15 -45.73 -26.93 9.28
C ARG A 15 -46.86 -25.91 9.49
N TRP A 16 -46.69 -24.66 9.06
CA TRP A 16 -47.79 -23.72 8.71
C TRP A 16 -47.29 -22.79 7.59
N GLN A 17 -47.63 -23.02 6.32
CA GLN A 17 -48.86 -22.68 5.56
C GLN A 17 -48.92 -21.24 5.02
N MET A 18 -48.77 -21.17 3.69
CA MET A 18 -49.24 -20.10 2.81
C MET A 18 -50.73 -20.27 2.53
N VAL A 19 -51.47 -19.16 2.47
CA VAL A 19 -52.84 -19.13 1.96
C VAL A 19 -52.92 -18.10 0.83
N GLY A 20 -53.15 -18.60 -0.37
CA GLY A 20 -53.76 -17.87 -1.48
C GLY A 20 -55.00 -18.65 -1.92
N ALA A 21 -56.14 -17.98 -2.02
CA ALA A 21 -57.33 -18.51 -2.66
C ALA A 21 -58.08 -17.34 -3.31
N GLY A 22 -58.34 -17.47 -4.61
CA GLY A 22 -59.29 -16.65 -5.34
C GLY A 22 -60.64 -17.36 -5.52
N VAL A 23 -61.52 -16.67 -6.25
CA VAL A 23 -62.75 -17.10 -6.96
C VAL A 23 -64.03 -16.42 -6.42
N GLY A 24 -64.78 -15.78 -7.34
CA GLY A 24 -66.24 -15.69 -7.24
C GLY A 24 -66.90 -14.39 -7.73
N GLN A 25 -67.41 -14.39 -8.97
CA GLN A 25 -68.22 -13.35 -9.63
C GLN A 25 -69.56 -13.02 -8.92
N ARG A 26 -70.06 -11.78 -9.09
CA ARG A 26 -71.46 -11.51 -9.53
C ARG A 26 -71.74 -10.05 -9.90
N CYS A 27 -72.36 -9.88 -11.07
CA CYS A 27 -73.04 -8.67 -11.54
C CYS A 27 -74.24 -8.27 -10.67
N LYS A 28 -74.52 -6.96 -10.59
CA LYS A 28 -75.88 -6.39 -10.75
C LYS A 28 -75.84 -4.88 -11.02
N ARG A 29 -76.49 -4.49 -12.12
CA ARG A 29 -76.93 -3.13 -12.50
C ARG A 29 -78.12 -2.68 -11.64
N GLN A 30 -78.38 -1.36 -11.67
CA GLN A 30 -79.64 -0.59 -11.49
C GLN A 30 -79.41 0.53 -10.45
N ILE A 31 -79.73 1.83 -10.63
CA ILE A 31 -80.77 2.55 -11.40
C ILE A 31 -80.31 4.03 -11.53
N ALA A 32 -80.63 4.68 -12.65
CA ALA A 32 -80.82 6.14 -12.77
C ALA A 32 -82.34 6.42 -12.79
N PRO A 33 -82.83 7.62 -12.42
CA PRO A 33 -83.14 8.60 -13.48
C PRO A 33 -82.91 10.07 -13.07
N ALA A 34 -82.45 10.91 -14.01
CA ALA A 34 -83.19 11.99 -14.71
C ALA A 34 -83.49 13.22 -13.82
N ILE A 35 -83.29 14.47 -14.23
CA ILE A 35 -83.81 15.21 -15.40
C ILE A 35 -82.80 16.37 -15.62
N GLY A 36 -82.20 16.60 -16.79
CA GLY A 36 -82.81 17.17 -18.01
C GLY A 36 -82.78 18.70 -17.92
N GLY A 37 -82.19 19.49 -18.81
CA GLY A 37 -81.47 19.24 -20.05
C GLY A 37 -81.36 20.55 -20.84
N LYS A 38 -80.53 20.49 -21.89
CA LYS A 38 -80.53 21.34 -23.10
C LYS A 38 -80.03 22.79 -22.94
N CYS A 39 -79.29 23.39 -23.89
CA CYS A 39 -78.54 22.96 -25.07
C CYS A 39 -77.94 24.24 -25.69
N CYS A 40 -76.90 24.07 -26.50
CA CYS A 40 -76.47 24.94 -27.60
C CYS A 40 -75.64 26.20 -27.29
N ASN A 41 -74.32 26.04 -27.51
CA ASN A 41 -73.46 26.98 -28.25
C ASN A 41 -74.00 27.14 -29.71
N PRO A 42 -73.63 28.16 -30.54
CA PRO A 42 -72.26 28.67 -30.69
C PRO A 42 -72.05 30.17 -31.01
N GLN A 43 -70.78 30.57 -30.84
CA GLN A 43 -70.00 31.56 -31.61
C GLN A 43 -70.19 33.09 -31.45
N ARG A 44 -69.00 33.70 -31.30
CA ARG A 44 -68.47 34.97 -31.87
C ARG A 44 -68.49 36.26 -31.05
N GLU A 45 -67.32 36.89 -31.14
CA GLU A 45 -67.03 38.33 -31.16
C GLU A 45 -67.05 39.17 -29.87
N SER A 46 -65.80 39.45 -29.45
CA SER A 46 -65.25 40.81 -29.40
C SER A 46 -65.41 41.65 -28.12
N ARG A 47 -64.26 42.24 -27.78
CA ARG A 47 -64.06 43.62 -27.30
C ARG A 47 -64.30 43.98 -25.82
N THR A 48 -63.14 44.24 -25.20
CA THR A 48 -62.75 45.48 -24.50
C THR A 48 -63.27 45.78 -23.10
N SER A 49 -62.29 45.90 -22.18
CA SER A 49 -62.06 46.95 -21.17
C SER A 49 -63.26 47.46 -20.37
N THR A 50 -63.22 47.48 -19.04
CA THR A 50 -62.63 48.59 -18.25
C THR A 50 -62.67 48.17 -16.77
N VAL A 51 -61.57 48.29 -16.00
CA VAL A 51 -61.19 49.43 -15.13
C VAL A 51 -62.24 49.78 -14.07
N CYS A 52 -61.88 49.61 -12.78
CA CYS A 52 -62.08 50.50 -11.61
C CYS A 52 -61.41 49.80 -10.41
N ARG A 53 -60.29 50.23 -9.83
CA ARG A 53 -59.91 51.44 -9.06
C ARG A 53 -60.56 51.56 -7.66
N ASP A 54 -59.65 51.57 -6.69
CA ASP A 54 -59.61 52.20 -5.36
C ASP A 54 -60.39 51.64 -4.16
N GLY A 55 -59.65 51.56 -3.05
CA GLY A 55 -60.15 51.30 -1.71
C GLY A 55 -59.03 50.97 -0.71
N ILE A 56 -58.21 51.96 -0.34
CA ILE A 56 -57.31 51.88 0.83
C ILE A 56 -58.17 52.10 2.08
N GLY A 57 -58.11 51.15 3.02
CA GLY A 57 -58.72 51.24 4.35
C GLY A 57 -57.95 50.37 5.34
N ASP A 58 -57.38 51.01 6.34
CA ASP A 58 -56.47 50.51 7.38
C ASP A 58 -57.18 49.59 8.40
N GLY A 59 -56.50 48.57 8.95
CA GLY A 59 -57.06 47.75 10.03
C GLY A 59 -56.26 46.49 10.41
N ARG A 60 -55.54 46.57 11.54
CA ARG A 60 -54.60 45.58 12.11
C ARG A 60 -55.15 44.18 12.43
N VAL A 61 -54.30 43.19 12.11
CA VAL A 61 -53.90 42.01 12.90
C VAL A 61 -54.92 40.87 13.10
N LEU A 62 -54.77 39.85 12.25
CA LEU A 62 -54.93 38.42 12.58
C LEU A 62 -53.70 37.67 12.05
N LEU A 63 -52.52 37.97 12.62
CA LEU A 63 -51.25 37.32 12.31
C LEU A 63 -50.87 36.41 13.47
N SER A 64 -51.33 35.16 13.47
CA SER A 64 -50.69 34.12 14.29
C SER A 64 -50.86 32.67 13.83
N ASN A 65 -51.41 32.40 12.64
CA ASN A 65 -51.35 31.05 12.05
C ASN A 65 -50.95 31.02 10.56
N THR A 66 -50.95 32.17 9.87
CA THR A 66 -50.63 32.27 8.43
C THR A 66 -49.14 32.23 8.13
N THR A 67 -48.27 32.73 9.00
CA THR A 67 -46.83 32.84 8.71
C THR A 67 -46.10 31.49 8.69
N LEU A 68 -46.52 30.52 9.51
CA LEU A 68 -45.89 29.20 9.57
C LEU A 68 -46.41 28.27 8.46
N THR A 69 -47.68 28.42 8.08
CA THR A 69 -48.22 27.77 6.87
C THR A 69 -47.66 28.39 5.59
N ASP A 70 -47.40 29.70 5.57
CA ASP A 70 -46.79 30.40 4.41
C ASP A 70 -45.29 30.11 4.29
N LEU A 71 -44.57 29.96 5.40
CA LEU A 71 -43.20 29.47 5.40
C LEU A 71 -43.11 28.00 4.96
N ASN A 72 -44.01 27.15 5.43
CA ASN A 72 -44.06 25.76 4.98
C ASN A 72 -44.47 25.67 3.50
N SER A 73 -45.46 26.44 3.05
CA SER A 73 -45.88 26.44 1.64
C SER A 73 -44.81 27.02 0.72
N THR A 74 -44.07 28.04 1.15
CA THR A 74 -42.90 28.56 0.42
C THR A 74 -41.75 27.56 0.40
N LEU A 75 -41.45 26.86 1.49
CA LEU A 75 -40.47 25.76 1.51
C LEU A 75 -40.90 24.56 0.66
N PHE A 76 -42.18 24.19 0.70
CA PHE A 76 -42.76 23.14 -0.14
C PHE A 76 -42.71 23.54 -1.62
N THR A 77 -43.00 24.80 -1.97
CA THR A 77 -42.90 25.28 -3.35
C THR A 77 -41.45 25.46 -3.80
N LEU A 78 -40.51 25.84 -2.92
CA LEU A 78 -39.08 25.87 -3.23
C LEU A 78 -38.53 24.45 -3.43
N SER A 79 -38.91 23.50 -2.58
CA SER A 79 -38.50 22.10 -2.71
C SER A 79 -39.14 21.43 -3.94
N TYR A 80 -40.38 21.78 -4.28
CA TYR A 80 -41.06 21.35 -5.50
C TYR A 80 -40.40 21.94 -6.75
N ARG A 81 -40.15 23.26 -6.78
CA ARG A 81 -39.39 23.90 -7.88
C ARG A 81 -37.99 23.36 -8.00
N ALA A 82 -37.30 23.13 -6.89
CA ALA A 82 -35.99 22.50 -6.90
C ALA A 82 -36.11 21.08 -7.49
N ARG A 83 -37.07 20.28 -7.04
CA ARG A 83 -37.32 18.92 -7.56
C ARG A 83 -37.62 18.91 -9.06
N ASP A 84 -38.42 19.86 -9.55
CA ASP A 84 -38.75 19.96 -10.97
C ASP A 84 -37.59 20.50 -11.81
N PHE A 85 -36.80 21.43 -11.25
CA PHE A 85 -35.53 21.86 -11.85
C PHE A 85 -34.54 20.68 -11.96
N TRP A 86 -34.40 19.87 -10.92
CA TRP A 86 -33.56 18.66 -10.90
C TRP A 86 -34.05 17.56 -11.85
N LYS A 87 -35.34 17.54 -12.19
CA LYS A 87 -35.93 16.64 -13.19
C LYS A 87 -35.82 17.14 -14.62
N SER A 88 -35.32 18.36 -14.83
CA SER A 88 -35.13 18.89 -16.18
C SER A 88 -34.20 17.97 -16.99
N PRO A 89 -34.58 17.59 -18.22
CA PRO A 89 -33.75 16.78 -19.11
C PRO A 89 -32.33 17.35 -19.27
N ARG A 90 -32.21 18.68 -19.41
CA ARG A 90 -30.91 19.36 -19.58
C ARG A 90 -30.05 19.30 -18.32
N VAL A 91 -30.65 19.50 -17.15
CA VAL A 91 -29.93 19.42 -15.86
C VAL A 91 -29.46 17.99 -15.59
N THR A 92 -30.26 17.00 -15.98
CA THR A 92 -29.89 15.58 -15.86
C THR A 92 -28.68 15.23 -16.73
N VAL A 93 -28.63 15.72 -17.97
CA VAL A 93 -27.48 15.51 -18.88
C VAL A 93 -26.21 16.18 -18.33
N ILE A 94 -26.27 17.47 -17.96
CA ILE A 94 -25.13 18.20 -17.38
C ILE A 94 -24.60 17.50 -16.12
N ARG A 95 -25.49 16.98 -15.27
CA ARG A 95 -25.07 16.22 -14.09
C ARG A 95 -24.29 14.96 -14.47
N ILE A 96 -24.74 14.21 -15.48
CA ILE A 96 -24.03 13.01 -15.95
C ILE A 96 -22.68 13.40 -16.57
N GLU A 97 -22.61 14.45 -17.38
CA GLU A 97 -21.36 14.99 -17.94
C GLU A 97 -20.34 15.29 -16.82
N VAL A 98 -20.77 16.03 -15.78
CA VAL A 98 -19.91 16.36 -14.63
C VAL A 98 -19.45 15.10 -13.90
N LEU A 99 -20.33 14.13 -13.69
CA LEU A 99 -19.98 12.86 -13.04
C LEU A 99 -18.97 12.05 -13.85
N VAL A 100 -19.11 12.00 -15.19
CA VAL A 100 -18.18 11.32 -16.10
C VAL A 100 -16.81 11.98 -16.06
N VAL A 101 -16.75 13.31 -16.16
CA VAL A 101 -15.48 14.06 -16.11
C VAL A 101 -14.81 13.86 -14.75
N LEU A 102 -15.57 13.95 -13.65
CA LEU A 102 -15.04 13.73 -12.32
C LEU A 102 -14.47 12.31 -12.15
N ALA A 103 -15.20 11.29 -12.61
CA ALA A 103 -14.74 9.90 -12.58
C ALA A 103 -13.48 9.70 -13.43
N ALA A 104 -13.45 10.23 -14.64
CA ALA A 104 -12.29 10.17 -15.53
C ALA A 104 -11.07 10.85 -14.90
N CYS A 105 -11.22 12.04 -14.31
CA CYS A 105 -10.13 12.74 -13.63
C CYS A 105 -9.57 11.94 -12.45
N MET A 106 -10.41 11.31 -11.63
CA MET A 106 -9.94 10.45 -10.53
C MET A 106 -9.13 9.25 -11.04
N LEU A 107 -9.61 8.59 -12.10
CA LEU A 107 -8.93 7.43 -12.70
C LEU A 107 -7.62 7.82 -13.38
N LEU A 108 -7.59 8.94 -14.11
CA LEU A 108 -6.38 9.48 -14.73
C LEU A 108 -5.35 9.89 -13.67
N PHE A 109 -5.79 10.50 -12.56
CA PHE A 109 -4.92 10.81 -11.43
C PHE A 109 -4.27 9.53 -10.88
N LEU A 110 -5.03 8.47 -10.67
CA LEU A 110 -4.48 7.18 -10.20
C LEU A 110 -3.51 6.56 -11.21
N ALA A 111 -3.82 6.60 -12.50
CA ALA A 111 -2.96 6.06 -13.55
C ALA A 111 -1.61 6.80 -13.62
N VAL A 112 -1.63 8.14 -13.54
CA VAL A 112 -0.44 8.99 -13.67
C VAL A 112 0.35 9.06 -12.36
N PHE A 113 -0.29 9.27 -11.22
CA PHE A 113 0.39 9.51 -9.95
C PHE A 113 0.56 8.28 -9.07
N GLY A 114 -0.01 7.12 -9.45
CA GLY A 114 0.12 5.87 -8.70
C GLY A 114 1.57 5.47 -8.41
N PHE A 115 2.50 5.71 -9.34
CA PHE A 115 3.92 5.37 -9.14
C PHE A 115 4.63 6.25 -8.09
N LEU A 116 4.12 7.47 -7.83
CA LEU A 116 4.67 8.36 -6.80
C LEU A 116 4.29 7.92 -5.38
N ARG A 117 3.32 7.01 -5.24
CA ARG A 117 2.85 6.52 -3.94
C ARG A 117 3.98 6.01 -3.05
N ARG A 118 4.93 5.24 -3.58
CA ARG A 118 6.07 4.75 -2.80
C ARG A 118 7.13 5.81 -2.46
N ARG A 119 7.12 6.96 -3.14
CA ARG A 119 8.12 8.04 -3.00
C ARG A 119 7.61 9.24 -2.19
N CYS A 120 6.30 9.45 -2.14
CA CYS A 120 5.69 10.63 -1.54
C CYS A 120 4.93 10.27 -0.27
N THR A 121 5.46 10.60 0.92
CA THR A 121 4.74 10.38 2.20
C THR A 121 4.00 11.61 2.70
N ASN A 122 3.85 12.64 1.85
CA ASN A 122 2.99 13.77 2.20
C ASN A 122 1.59 13.21 2.56
N PRO A 123 1.11 13.42 3.81
CA PRO A 123 -0.11 12.78 4.27
C PRO A 123 -1.32 13.21 3.45
N LEU A 124 -1.31 14.42 2.87
CA LEU A 124 -2.35 14.87 1.95
C LEU A 124 -2.34 14.07 0.65
N PHE A 125 -1.16 13.83 0.07
CA PHE A 125 -1.03 13.03 -1.15
C PHE A 125 -1.45 11.58 -0.92
N GLN A 126 -0.95 10.94 0.14
CA GLN A 126 -1.32 9.56 0.50
C GLN A 126 -2.84 9.42 0.73
N LYS A 127 -3.44 10.35 1.47
CA LYS A 127 -4.90 10.37 1.69
C LYS A 127 -5.68 10.64 0.40
N ALA A 128 -5.17 11.49 -0.50
CA ALA A 128 -5.81 11.74 -1.79
C ALA A 128 -5.78 10.49 -2.69
N VAL A 129 -4.64 9.81 -2.80
CA VAL A 129 -4.52 8.54 -3.55
C VAL A 129 -5.47 7.49 -2.98
N MET A 130 -5.50 7.32 -1.65
CA MET A 130 -6.43 6.43 -0.97
C MET A 130 -7.89 6.79 -1.27
N GLY A 131 -8.24 8.08 -1.12
CA GLY A 131 -9.58 8.60 -1.37
C GLY A 131 -10.04 8.33 -2.79
N PHE A 132 -9.23 8.67 -3.80
CA PHE A 132 -9.57 8.42 -5.19
C PHE A 132 -9.61 6.93 -5.53
N TYR A 133 -8.73 6.10 -4.97
CA TYR A 133 -8.77 4.65 -5.17
C TYR A 133 -10.10 4.06 -4.70
N VAL A 134 -10.55 4.42 -3.49
CA VAL A 134 -11.82 3.94 -2.93
C VAL A 134 -13.03 4.54 -3.66
N LEU A 135 -13.06 5.86 -3.83
CA LEU A 135 -14.23 6.56 -4.41
C LEU A 135 -14.42 6.27 -5.90
N SER A 136 -13.35 6.08 -6.67
CA SER A 136 -13.44 5.92 -8.13
C SER A 136 -14.37 4.77 -8.54
N SER A 137 -14.27 3.61 -7.89
CA SER A 137 -15.15 2.46 -8.17
C SER A 137 -16.63 2.77 -7.90
N SER A 138 -16.92 3.41 -6.76
CA SER A 138 -18.29 3.78 -6.38
C SER A 138 -18.86 4.85 -7.30
N LEU A 139 -18.05 5.85 -7.66
CA LEU A 139 -18.42 6.94 -8.55
C LEU A 139 -18.70 6.43 -9.97
N VAL A 140 -17.86 5.53 -10.51
CA VAL A 140 -18.09 4.89 -11.81
C VAL A 140 -19.40 4.11 -11.78
N THR A 141 -19.62 3.24 -10.79
CA THR A 141 -20.88 2.47 -10.63
C THR A 141 -22.10 3.39 -10.62
N TYR A 142 -22.04 4.47 -9.83
CA TYR A 142 -23.11 5.45 -9.71
C TYR A 142 -23.38 6.18 -11.03
N THR A 143 -22.33 6.54 -11.76
CA THR A 143 -22.41 7.22 -13.05
C THR A 143 -23.07 6.30 -14.10
N LEU A 144 -22.70 5.02 -14.14
CA LEU A 144 -23.33 4.01 -15.01
C LEU A 144 -24.82 3.84 -14.70
N GLY A 145 -25.19 3.72 -13.42
CA GLY A 145 -26.60 3.66 -13.01
C GLY A 145 -27.38 4.94 -13.36
N SER A 146 -26.73 6.11 -13.27
CA SER A 146 -27.34 7.39 -13.66
C SER A 146 -27.58 7.48 -15.17
N MET A 147 -26.65 7.01 -16.00
CA MET A 147 -26.83 6.89 -17.45
C MET A 147 -27.99 5.94 -17.80
N GLN A 148 -28.06 4.80 -17.12
CA GLN A 148 -29.08 3.78 -17.36
C GLN A 148 -30.49 4.23 -16.91
N SER A 149 -30.59 4.98 -15.81
CA SER A 149 -31.87 5.49 -15.29
C SER A 149 -32.33 6.81 -15.91
N SER A 150 -31.45 7.53 -16.63
CA SER A 150 -31.81 8.78 -17.31
C SER A 150 -32.97 8.58 -18.29
N ALA A 151 -33.95 9.49 -18.24
CA ALA A 151 -35.05 9.56 -19.20
C ALA A 151 -34.56 9.98 -20.60
N VAL A 152 -33.45 10.72 -20.67
CA VAL A 152 -32.77 11.08 -21.92
C VAL A 152 -31.70 10.04 -22.19
N LYS A 153 -31.82 9.31 -23.31
CA LYS A 153 -30.78 8.39 -23.78
C LYS A 153 -29.83 9.14 -24.71
N GLY A 154 -28.65 9.50 -24.19
CA GLY A 154 -27.59 10.09 -24.98
C GLY A 154 -26.85 9.01 -25.79
N GLY A 155 -26.59 9.27 -27.08
CA GLY A 155 -25.88 8.32 -27.94
C GLY A 155 -24.45 8.02 -27.48
N MET A 156 -23.83 8.93 -26.72
CA MET A 156 -22.46 8.79 -26.21
C MET A 156 -22.36 7.97 -24.91
N TYR A 157 -23.47 7.65 -24.23
CA TYR A 157 -23.44 7.00 -22.92
C TYR A 157 -22.73 5.63 -22.90
N PRO A 158 -22.93 4.70 -23.86
CA PRO A 158 -22.18 3.45 -23.91
C PRO A 158 -20.68 3.66 -24.09
N ILE A 159 -20.30 4.65 -24.90
CA ILE A 159 -18.90 4.98 -25.17
C ILE A 159 -18.26 5.53 -23.89
N TRP A 160 -18.94 6.40 -23.15
CA TRP A 160 -18.47 6.89 -21.85
C TRP A 160 -18.35 5.76 -20.83
N ALA A 161 -19.35 4.88 -20.77
CA ALA A 161 -19.36 3.73 -19.86
C ALA A 161 -18.14 2.81 -20.11
N LEU A 162 -17.89 2.45 -21.38
CA LEU A 162 -16.74 1.64 -21.75
C LEU A 162 -15.42 2.39 -21.56
N SER A 163 -15.36 3.69 -21.84
CA SER A 163 -14.15 4.50 -21.67
C SER A 163 -13.76 4.63 -20.19
N LEU A 164 -14.72 4.84 -19.28
CA LEU A 164 -14.47 4.82 -17.84
C LEU A 164 -14.00 3.45 -17.36
N PHE A 165 -14.57 2.38 -17.91
CA PHE A 165 -14.16 1.02 -17.57
C PHE A 165 -12.76 0.68 -18.09
N ILE A 166 -12.41 1.13 -19.30
CA ILE A 166 -11.04 1.03 -19.84
C ILE A 166 -10.08 1.83 -18.97
N LEU A 167 -10.38 3.08 -18.61
CA LEU A 167 -9.53 3.89 -17.71
C LEU A 167 -9.28 3.21 -16.36
N PHE A 168 -10.30 2.58 -15.77
CA PHE A 168 -10.15 1.76 -14.56
C PHE A 168 -9.23 0.56 -14.81
N GLY A 169 -9.33 -0.04 -15.99
CA GLY A 169 -8.44 -1.06 -16.50
C GLY A 169 -7.02 -0.57 -16.77
N CYS A 170 -6.77 0.69 -17.18
CA CYS A 170 -5.45 1.19 -17.59
C CYS A 170 -4.54 1.65 -16.42
N ALA A 171 -4.98 1.62 -15.16
CA ALA A 171 -4.15 2.05 -14.03
C ALA A 171 -3.04 1.03 -13.68
N ASP A 172 -2.01 0.90 -14.53
CA ASP A 172 -0.92 -0.08 -14.38
C ASP A 172 -0.04 0.15 -13.14
N SER A 173 0.04 1.41 -12.70
CA SER A 173 0.83 1.85 -11.54
C SER A 173 0.15 1.59 -10.19
N ILE A 174 -1.14 1.19 -10.17
CA ILE A 174 -1.89 0.87 -8.94
C ILE A 174 -3.00 -0.16 -9.19
N THR A 175 -2.66 -1.44 -8.97
CA THR A 175 -3.64 -2.55 -9.04
C THR A 175 -4.37 -2.77 -7.73
N ALA A 176 -3.67 -2.59 -6.61
CA ALA A 176 -4.17 -2.76 -5.26
C ALA A 176 -3.65 -1.65 -4.34
N TYR A 177 -4.50 -1.19 -3.41
CA TYR A 177 -4.04 -0.28 -2.38
C TYR A 177 -3.35 -1.04 -1.25
N SER A 178 -3.94 -2.13 -0.77
CA SER A 178 -3.38 -2.98 0.28
C SER A 178 -3.26 -4.43 -0.18
N LEU A 179 -2.45 -5.24 0.52
CA LEU A 179 -2.41 -6.69 0.25
C LEU A 179 -3.79 -7.34 0.39
N HIS A 180 -4.64 -6.79 1.25
CA HIS A 180 -6.00 -7.28 1.42
C HIS A 180 -6.85 -7.14 0.14
N ASP A 181 -6.62 -6.11 -0.67
CA ASP A 181 -7.35 -5.91 -1.93
C ASP A 181 -7.04 -6.98 -2.97
N ASN A 182 -5.81 -7.51 -2.98
CA ASN A 182 -5.42 -8.61 -3.86
C ASN A 182 -6.19 -9.89 -3.51
N ASN A 183 -6.41 -10.15 -2.22
CA ASN A 183 -7.17 -11.31 -1.76
C ASN A 183 -8.68 -11.17 -2.05
N GLN A 184 -9.18 -9.96 -2.27
CA GLN A 184 -10.57 -9.68 -2.63
C GLN A 184 -10.80 -9.67 -4.15
N MET A 185 -10.03 -10.46 -4.91
CA MET A 185 -10.16 -10.59 -6.36
C MET A 185 -11.60 -10.86 -6.82
N TRP A 186 -12.34 -11.73 -6.11
CA TRP A 186 -13.75 -12.01 -6.42
C TRP A 186 -14.62 -10.76 -6.39
N ARG A 187 -14.39 -9.85 -5.44
CA ARG A 187 -15.09 -8.56 -5.39
C ARG A 187 -14.81 -7.75 -6.66
N GLN A 188 -13.56 -7.69 -7.12
CA GLN A 188 -13.20 -6.99 -8.36
C GLN A 188 -13.89 -7.63 -9.58
N ILE A 189 -13.94 -8.96 -9.65
CA ILE A 189 -14.64 -9.71 -10.71
C ILE A 189 -16.14 -9.39 -10.72
N TYR A 190 -16.81 -9.40 -9.56
CA TYR A 190 -18.24 -9.07 -9.48
C TYR A 190 -18.54 -7.63 -9.87
N ILE A 191 -17.68 -6.67 -9.49
CA ILE A 191 -17.79 -5.27 -9.93
C ILE A 191 -17.67 -5.19 -11.45
N ALA A 192 -16.78 -5.97 -12.07
CA ALA A 192 -16.63 -6.02 -13.51
C ALA A 192 -17.86 -6.58 -14.21
N TYR A 193 -18.42 -7.68 -13.70
CA TYR A 193 -19.67 -8.24 -14.22
C TYR A 193 -20.81 -7.23 -14.13
N LEU A 194 -20.89 -6.48 -13.03
CA LEU A 194 -21.86 -5.40 -12.88
C LEU A 194 -21.65 -4.30 -13.93
N TYR A 195 -20.41 -3.91 -14.24
CA TYR A 195 -20.11 -2.92 -15.27
C TYR A 195 -20.48 -3.40 -16.67
N PHE A 196 -20.10 -4.63 -17.03
CA PHE A 196 -20.50 -5.22 -18.31
C PHE A 196 -22.02 -5.34 -18.43
N PHE A 197 -22.72 -5.68 -17.35
CA PHE A 197 -24.17 -5.71 -17.30
C PHE A 197 -24.79 -4.33 -17.56
N TYR A 198 -24.31 -3.27 -16.89
CA TYR A 198 -24.78 -1.90 -17.16
C TYR A 198 -24.51 -1.47 -18.60
N VAL A 199 -23.31 -1.73 -19.13
CA VAL A 199 -22.96 -1.42 -20.52
C VAL A 199 -23.91 -2.13 -21.48
N ALA A 200 -24.19 -3.42 -21.27
CA ALA A 200 -25.10 -4.19 -22.10
C ALA A 200 -26.53 -3.61 -22.07
N LEU A 201 -27.04 -3.24 -20.89
CA LEU A 201 -28.36 -2.60 -20.77
C LEU A 201 -28.42 -1.27 -21.53
N ILE A 202 -27.43 -0.40 -21.36
CA ILE A 202 -27.37 0.90 -22.05
C ILE A 202 -27.24 0.67 -23.57
N ALA A 203 -26.42 -0.29 -24.00
CA ALA A 203 -26.23 -0.64 -25.41
C ALA A 203 -27.53 -1.14 -26.06
N VAL A 204 -28.28 -2.05 -25.41
CA VAL A 204 -29.56 -2.55 -25.95
C VAL A 204 -30.56 -1.41 -26.15
N THR A 205 -30.61 -0.44 -25.23
CA THR A 205 -31.51 0.72 -25.37
C THR A 205 -31.19 1.66 -26.53
N ILE A 206 -29.94 1.63 -27.04
CA ILE A 206 -29.47 2.52 -28.11
C ILE A 206 -29.41 1.78 -29.45
N ILE A 207 -28.99 0.51 -29.47
CA ILE A 207 -28.94 -0.32 -30.68
C ILE A 207 -30.34 -0.52 -31.26
N THR A 208 -31.36 -0.63 -30.40
CA THR A 208 -32.78 -0.69 -30.82
C THR A 208 -33.25 0.58 -31.55
N GLN A 209 -32.49 1.68 -31.50
CA GLN A 209 -32.79 2.95 -32.18
C GLN A 209 -31.99 3.16 -33.48
N GLY A 210 -31.18 2.18 -33.91
CA GLY A 210 -30.65 2.12 -35.29
C GLY A 210 -29.29 2.76 -35.57
N SER A 211 -28.50 3.15 -34.57
CA SER A 211 -27.16 3.75 -34.79
C SER A 211 -26.02 3.05 -34.02
N GLY A 212 -25.00 2.57 -34.76
CA GLY A 212 -23.61 2.40 -34.31
C GLY A 212 -23.24 1.12 -33.54
N SER A 213 -23.02 -0.02 -34.23
CA SER A 213 -22.56 -1.28 -33.62
C SER A 213 -21.02 -1.41 -33.49
N LEU A 214 -20.26 -0.88 -34.45
CA LEU A 214 -18.82 -1.17 -34.57
C LEU A 214 -17.95 -0.49 -33.48
N PRO A 215 -18.05 0.83 -33.20
CA PRO A 215 -17.23 1.46 -32.16
C PRO A 215 -17.45 0.86 -30.76
N LEU A 216 -18.69 0.45 -30.47
CA LEU A 216 -19.06 -0.20 -29.22
C LEU A 216 -18.40 -1.58 -29.08
N LEU A 217 -18.40 -2.38 -30.16
CA LEU A 217 -17.75 -3.70 -30.19
C LEU A 217 -16.24 -3.56 -29.94
N LEU A 218 -15.58 -2.63 -30.63
CA LEU A 218 -14.14 -2.39 -30.49
C LEU A 218 -13.78 -2.01 -29.04
N LEU A 219 -14.51 -1.06 -28.45
CA LEU A 219 -14.27 -0.65 -27.06
C LEU A 219 -14.55 -1.77 -26.06
N THR A 220 -15.54 -2.63 -26.31
CA THR A 220 -15.85 -3.77 -25.43
C THR A 220 -14.71 -4.78 -25.41
N LEU A 221 -14.09 -5.07 -26.57
CA LEU A 221 -12.92 -5.94 -26.66
C LEU A 221 -11.71 -5.36 -25.92
N VAL A 222 -11.45 -4.06 -26.09
CA VAL A 222 -10.37 -3.36 -25.37
C VAL A 222 -10.62 -3.38 -23.85
N ALA A 223 -11.86 -3.11 -23.42
CA ALA A 223 -12.23 -3.14 -22.01
C ALA A 223 -12.06 -4.53 -21.38
N ALA A 224 -12.52 -5.58 -22.07
CA ALA A 224 -12.36 -6.97 -21.62
C ALA A 224 -10.88 -7.35 -21.47
N TYR A 225 -10.05 -6.99 -22.45
CA TYR A 225 -8.61 -7.21 -22.37
C TYR A 225 -7.96 -6.46 -21.20
N LYS A 226 -8.27 -5.18 -21.00
CA LYS A 226 -7.64 -4.38 -19.94
C LYS A 226 -8.05 -4.86 -18.56
N PHE A 227 -9.31 -5.21 -18.40
CA PHE A 227 -9.83 -5.75 -17.15
C PHE A 227 -9.26 -7.14 -16.84
N SER A 228 -9.13 -8.02 -17.85
CA SER A 228 -8.52 -9.34 -17.66
C SER A 228 -7.07 -9.21 -17.19
N HIS A 229 -6.29 -8.29 -17.77
CA HIS A 229 -4.92 -8.02 -17.34
C HIS A 229 -4.84 -7.56 -15.86
N ARG A 230 -5.75 -6.67 -15.43
CA ARG A 230 -5.84 -6.26 -14.01
C ARG A 230 -6.18 -7.43 -13.08
N THR A 231 -7.10 -8.30 -13.50
CA THR A 231 -7.51 -9.47 -12.73
C THR A 231 -6.39 -10.49 -12.60
N VAL A 232 -5.69 -10.79 -13.71
CA VAL A 232 -4.54 -11.71 -13.70
C VAL A 232 -3.39 -11.15 -12.86
N ALA A 233 -3.16 -9.83 -12.84
CA ALA A 233 -2.16 -9.23 -11.96
C ALA A 233 -2.51 -9.46 -10.47
N SER A 234 -3.79 -9.30 -10.10
CA SER A 234 -4.26 -9.57 -8.73
C SER A 234 -4.19 -11.06 -8.37
N LEU A 235 -4.46 -11.94 -9.35
CA LEU A 235 -4.30 -13.39 -9.19
C LEU A 235 -2.84 -13.77 -8.99
N LEU A 236 -1.92 -13.20 -9.77
CA LEU A 236 -0.49 -13.41 -9.63
C LEU A 236 0.02 -12.97 -8.25
N ALA A 237 -0.44 -11.81 -7.78
CA ALA A 237 -0.09 -11.29 -6.46
C ALA A 237 -0.64 -12.15 -5.30
N SER A 238 -1.84 -12.73 -5.44
CA SER A 238 -2.51 -13.49 -4.36
C SER A 238 -2.27 -15.01 -4.40
N MET A 239 -2.01 -15.58 -5.59
CA MET A 239 -2.01 -17.04 -5.82
C MET A 239 -0.80 -17.53 -6.63
N SER A 240 0.37 -16.91 -6.51
CA SER A 240 1.60 -17.35 -7.18
C SER A 240 2.32 -18.53 -6.49
N TRP A 241 1.58 -19.44 -5.84
CA TRP A 241 2.13 -20.60 -5.14
C TRP A 241 3.05 -21.44 -6.01
N ASN A 242 2.63 -21.74 -7.25
CA ASN A 242 3.42 -22.58 -8.17
C ASN A 242 4.75 -21.92 -8.56
N LEU A 243 4.74 -20.59 -8.78
CA LEU A 243 5.96 -19.86 -9.14
C LEU A 243 6.95 -19.84 -7.97
N ASN A 244 6.46 -19.65 -6.75
CA ASN A 244 7.33 -19.62 -5.57
C ASN A 244 7.79 -21.02 -5.15
N LYS A 245 6.95 -22.03 -5.35
CA LYS A 245 7.31 -23.43 -5.16
C LYS A 245 8.43 -23.84 -6.11
N MET A 246 8.35 -23.48 -7.38
CA MET A 246 9.41 -23.74 -8.36
C MET A 246 10.76 -23.17 -7.92
N VAL A 247 10.79 -21.93 -7.41
CA VAL A 247 12.02 -21.32 -6.88
C VAL A 247 12.48 -22.04 -5.60
N ALA A 248 11.56 -22.53 -4.76
CA ALA A 248 11.89 -23.30 -3.56
C ALA A 248 12.55 -24.64 -3.92
N ASP A 249 11.92 -25.40 -4.81
CA ASP A 249 12.39 -26.70 -5.29
C ASP A 249 13.75 -26.55 -5.98
N TYR A 250 13.90 -25.56 -6.88
CA TYR A 250 15.16 -25.29 -7.57
C TYR A 250 16.32 -25.01 -6.60
N MET A 251 16.11 -24.12 -5.63
CA MET A 251 17.16 -23.81 -4.64
C MET A 251 17.46 -25.01 -3.74
N HIS A 252 16.46 -25.84 -3.42
CA HIS A 252 16.70 -27.07 -2.68
C HIS A 252 17.54 -28.07 -3.48
N GLU A 253 17.24 -28.26 -4.77
CA GLU A 253 17.99 -29.13 -5.68
C GLU A 253 19.42 -28.64 -5.94
N GLU A 254 19.59 -27.34 -6.16
CA GLU A 254 20.89 -26.69 -6.40
C GLU A 254 21.89 -27.04 -5.29
N HIS A 255 21.43 -27.06 -4.04
CA HIS A 255 22.24 -27.37 -2.87
C HIS A 255 22.39 -28.86 -2.57
N THR A 256 21.36 -29.68 -2.86
CA THR A 256 21.37 -31.11 -2.51
C THR A 256 22.06 -31.97 -3.56
N ILE A 257 21.92 -31.66 -4.84
CA ILE A 257 22.45 -32.46 -5.96
C ILE A 257 23.87 -32.04 -6.33
N HIS A 258 24.19 -30.76 -6.15
CA HIS A 258 25.51 -30.21 -6.40
C HIS A 258 26.06 -29.54 -5.13
N PRO A 259 26.44 -30.31 -4.08
CA PRO A 259 27.10 -29.74 -2.91
C PRO A 259 28.43 -29.13 -3.34
N ILE A 260 28.44 -27.81 -3.50
CA ILE A 260 29.63 -27.02 -3.83
C ILE A 260 30.58 -27.13 -2.64
N ARG A 261 31.81 -27.61 -2.88
CA ARG A 261 32.87 -27.57 -1.86
C ARG A 261 33.33 -26.13 -1.62
N ASP A 262 33.87 -25.82 -0.45
CA ASP A 262 34.25 -24.43 -0.08
C ASP A 262 35.27 -23.77 -1.05
N ASP A 263 35.94 -24.54 -1.90
CA ASP A 263 36.88 -24.10 -2.93
C ASP A 263 36.24 -23.79 -4.30
N GLU A 264 34.93 -23.99 -4.47
CA GLU A 264 34.24 -23.90 -5.78
C GLU A 264 33.39 -22.63 -5.99
N TYR A 265 33.20 -21.77 -4.97
CA TYR A 265 32.53 -20.47 -5.11
C TYR A 265 33.47 -19.30 -4.82
N GLU A 266 33.22 -18.17 -5.48
CA GLU A 266 34.00 -16.94 -5.32
C GLU A 266 33.05 -15.74 -5.27
N GLU A 267 33.12 -14.99 -4.17
CA GLU A 267 32.15 -13.95 -3.81
C GLU A 267 32.29 -12.70 -4.68
N ALA A 268 33.53 -12.30 -4.99
CA ALA A 268 33.80 -11.12 -5.80
C ALA A 268 33.37 -11.29 -7.28
N SER A 269 33.52 -12.51 -7.82
CA SER A 269 33.17 -12.83 -9.20
C SER A 269 31.74 -13.37 -9.35
N MET A 270 31.00 -13.54 -8.24
CA MET A 270 29.70 -14.23 -8.16
C MET A 270 29.73 -15.68 -8.70
N LYS A 271 30.92 -16.26 -8.84
CA LYS A 271 31.08 -17.63 -9.36
C LYS A 271 30.51 -18.61 -8.35
N GLY A 272 29.71 -19.56 -8.83
CA GLY A 272 29.06 -20.57 -8.00
C GLY A 272 27.76 -20.09 -7.36
N TYR A 273 27.43 -18.79 -7.39
CA TYR A 273 26.15 -18.28 -6.92
C TYR A 273 25.06 -18.42 -8.00
N ARG A 274 24.47 -19.61 -8.10
CA ARG A 274 23.39 -19.92 -9.06
C ARG A 274 22.01 -19.44 -8.59
N TYR A 275 21.88 -18.17 -8.23
CA TYR A 275 20.57 -17.60 -7.91
C TYR A 275 19.77 -17.33 -9.20
N LEU A 276 18.51 -17.75 -9.19
CA LEU A 276 17.64 -17.68 -10.35
C LEU A 276 17.35 -16.22 -10.75
N VAL A 277 17.60 -15.87 -12.02
CA VAL A 277 17.22 -14.56 -12.58
C VAL A 277 16.00 -14.72 -13.49
N ASP A 278 16.00 -15.69 -14.40
CA ASP A 278 14.84 -15.90 -15.28
C ASP A 278 14.56 -17.37 -15.53
N TRP A 279 13.28 -17.71 -15.44
CA TRP A 279 12.78 -19.05 -15.71
C TRP A 279 11.78 -19.01 -16.88
N PRO A 280 12.02 -19.76 -17.97
CA PRO A 280 11.11 -19.80 -19.12
C PRO A 280 9.82 -20.58 -18.78
N LEU A 281 8.85 -19.89 -18.19
CA LEU A 281 7.59 -20.48 -17.73
C LEU A 281 6.79 -21.13 -18.87
N ASP A 282 6.84 -20.54 -20.06
CA ASP A 282 6.16 -21.00 -21.28
C ASP A 282 6.69 -22.34 -21.81
N LYS A 283 7.93 -22.70 -21.46
CA LYS A 283 8.59 -23.94 -21.89
C LYS A 283 8.77 -24.97 -20.76
N SER A 284 8.32 -24.63 -19.56
CA SER A 284 8.37 -25.51 -18.38
C SER A 284 7.09 -26.33 -18.24
N LYS A 285 7.23 -27.63 -17.97
CA LYS A 285 6.10 -28.52 -17.63
C LYS A 285 6.13 -28.81 -16.13
N LEU A 286 4.98 -28.73 -15.47
CA LEU A 286 4.79 -29.18 -14.09
C LEU A 286 4.16 -30.58 -14.15
N GLU A 287 4.86 -31.63 -13.72
CA GLU A 287 4.29 -32.98 -13.69
C GLU A 287 3.24 -33.10 -12.58
N ALA A 288 2.05 -33.61 -12.93
CA ALA A 288 0.94 -33.77 -11.99
C ALA A 288 1.13 -34.93 -10.97
N GLY A 289 2.21 -35.70 -11.09
CA GLY A 289 2.47 -36.91 -10.29
C GLY A 289 3.60 -36.79 -9.26
N THR A 290 4.52 -35.84 -9.44
CA THR A 290 5.58 -35.55 -8.46
C THR A 290 5.31 -34.17 -7.86
N SER A 291 5.54 -34.02 -6.56
CA SER A 291 5.39 -32.74 -5.87
C SER A 291 6.52 -31.75 -6.19
N TYR A 292 7.30 -31.97 -7.26
CA TYR A 292 8.50 -31.23 -7.62
C TYR A 292 8.36 -30.60 -9.02
N ALA A 293 8.95 -29.42 -9.22
CA ALA A 293 9.09 -28.85 -10.56
C ALA A 293 10.10 -29.66 -11.39
N THR A 294 9.67 -30.27 -12.50
CA THR A 294 10.56 -31.03 -13.38
C THR A 294 11.47 -30.14 -14.23
N ARG A 295 12.66 -30.69 -14.56
CA ARG A 295 13.64 -30.23 -15.57
C ARG A 295 12.97 -29.47 -16.73
N THR A 296 13.57 -28.33 -17.08
CA THR A 296 13.29 -27.65 -18.35
C THR A 296 13.46 -28.61 -19.53
N THR A 297 12.68 -28.42 -20.59
CA THR A 297 12.96 -29.08 -21.88
C THR A 297 14.40 -28.79 -22.29
N GLU A 298 15.08 -29.70 -23.00
CA GLU A 298 16.51 -29.55 -23.37
C GLU A 298 16.82 -28.20 -24.07
N ASP A 299 15.80 -27.55 -24.65
CA ASP A 299 15.88 -26.25 -25.33
C ASP A 299 15.54 -25.01 -24.47
N ALA A 300 15.11 -25.20 -23.21
CA ALA A 300 14.66 -24.12 -22.32
C ALA A 300 15.72 -23.78 -21.27
N GLN A 301 16.48 -22.72 -21.56
CA GLN A 301 17.61 -22.30 -20.72
C GLN A 301 17.15 -21.43 -19.54
N ILE A 302 17.51 -21.91 -18.34
CA ILE A 302 17.43 -21.19 -17.07
C ILE A 302 18.59 -20.18 -17.04
N ILE A 303 18.32 -18.94 -16.63
CA ILE A 303 19.36 -17.91 -16.49
C ILE A 303 19.61 -17.66 -15.01
N CYS A 304 20.86 -17.81 -14.60
CA CYS A 304 21.32 -17.56 -13.23
C CYS A 304 22.27 -16.36 -13.17
N ILE A 305 22.44 -15.79 -11.98
CA ILE A 305 23.20 -14.55 -11.80
C ILE A 305 24.70 -14.69 -12.13
N ASP A 306 25.30 -15.86 -11.87
CA ASP A 306 26.68 -16.18 -12.22
C ASP A 306 26.92 -16.13 -13.74
N GLU A 307 25.99 -16.64 -14.55
CA GLU A 307 26.06 -16.55 -16.01
C GLU A 307 26.07 -15.09 -16.50
N ILE A 308 25.29 -14.21 -15.87
CA ILE A 308 25.24 -12.78 -16.19
C ILE A 308 26.54 -12.09 -15.77
N TRP A 309 27.09 -12.48 -14.62
CA TRP A 309 28.27 -11.84 -14.06
C TRP A 309 29.54 -12.18 -14.81
N LEU A 310 29.70 -13.45 -15.21
CA LEU A 310 30.85 -14.02 -15.91
C LEU A 310 30.83 -13.79 -17.43
N HIS A 311 29.80 -13.11 -17.96
CA HIS A 311 29.62 -12.88 -19.38
C HIS A 311 30.73 -11.99 -19.98
N LYS A 312 31.42 -12.48 -21.05
CA LYS A 312 32.66 -11.87 -21.59
C LYS A 312 32.47 -11.03 -22.87
N ASP A 313 31.45 -11.28 -23.68
CA ASP A 313 31.40 -10.78 -25.08
C ASP A 313 30.90 -9.32 -25.23
N LYS A 314 30.29 -8.76 -24.18
CA LYS A 314 30.08 -7.31 -24.01
C LYS A 314 29.85 -7.01 -22.53
N PRO A 315 30.66 -6.17 -21.86
CA PRO A 315 30.45 -5.88 -20.46
C PRO A 315 29.12 -5.14 -20.27
N LEU A 316 28.17 -5.81 -19.61
CA LEU A 316 26.96 -5.18 -19.09
C LEU A 316 27.36 -4.11 -18.07
N SER A 317 26.66 -2.97 -18.07
CA SER A 317 26.88 -1.94 -17.06
C SER A 317 26.58 -2.49 -15.65
N THR A 318 27.33 -2.06 -14.64
CA THR A 318 27.15 -2.48 -13.24
C THR A 318 25.70 -2.33 -12.77
N ASP A 319 25.02 -1.23 -13.13
CA ASP A 319 23.59 -1.03 -12.81
C ASP A 319 22.66 -2.14 -13.35
N LEU A 320 22.98 -2.74 -14.50
CA LEU A 320 22.17 -3.83 -15.08
C LEU A 320 22.45 -5.15 -14.36
N LYS A 321 23.72 -5.40 -14.02
CA LYS A 321 24.11 -6.56 -13.21
C LYS A 321 23.46 -6.49 -11.82
N ASP A 322 23.51 -5.33 -11.18
CA ASP A 322 22.88 -5.08 -9.88
C ASP A 322 21.36 -5.22 -9.95
N ALA A 323 20.71 -4.75 -11.03
CA ALA A 323 19.27 -4.95 -11.21
C ALA A 323 18.89 -6.44 -11.35
N CYS A 324 19.71 -7.25 -12.05
CA CYS A 324 19.53 -8.69 -12.13
C CYS A 324 19.77 -9.38 -10.78
N LEU A 325 20.79 -8.94 -10.03
CA LEU A 325 21.06 -9.44 -8.68
C LEU A 325 19.86 -9.16 -7.74
N SER A 326 19.39 -7.91 -7.71
CA SER A 326 18.19 -7.54 -6.96
C SER A 326 16.95 -8.34 -7.36
N PHE A 327 16.83 -8.72 -8.64
CA PHE A 327 15.73 -9.55 -9.12
C PHE A 327 15.81 -10.99 -8.59
N SER A 328 17.02 -11.56 -8.56
CA SER A 328 17.26 -12.87 -7.93
C SER A 328 16.97 -12.85 -6.44
N LEU A 329 17.46 -11.84 -5.71
CA LEU A 329 17.18 -11.67 -4.29
C LEU A 329 15.67 -11.53 -4.03
N PHE A 330 14.96 -10.78 -4.88
CA PHE A 330 13.51 -10.65 -4.82
C PHE A 330 12.82 -12.01 -4.93
N HIS A 331 13.28 -12.90 -5.80
CA HIS A 331 12.76 -14.25 -5.90
C HIS A 331 12.95 -15.05 -4.60
N LEU A 332 14.13 -14.94 -3.98
CA LEU A 332 14.42 -15.60 -2.71
C LEU A 332 13.52 -15.07 -1.59
N LEU A 333 13.40 -13.75 -1.45
CA LEU A 333 12.62 -13.10 -0.40
C LEU A 333 11.10 -13.31 -0.58
N ARG A 334 10.60 -13.30 -1.82
CA ARG A 334 9.18 -13.51 -2.13
C ARG A 334 8.69 -14.88 -1.69
N ARG A 335 9.54 -15.91 -1.75
CA ARG A 335 9.19 -17.26 -1.23
C ARG A 335 8.80 -17.25 0.24
N ARG A 336 9.50 -16.44 1.05
CA ARG A 336 9.20 -16.28 2.48
C ARG A 336 7.79 -15.74 2.72
N PHE A 337 7.31 -14.82 1.88
CA PHE A 337 5.93 -14.32 1.97
C PHE A 337 4.89 -15.42 1.72
N PHE A 338 5.16 -16.34 0.80
CA PHE A 338 4.29 -17.48 0.52
C PHE A 338 4.52 -18.67 1.45
N GLY A 339 5.33 -18.53 2.51
CA GLY A 339 5.54 -19.56 3.52
C GLY A 339 6.41 -20.74 3.07
N PHE A 340 7.20 -20.59 2.00
CA PHE A 340 8.18 -21.61 1.62
C PHE A 340 9.47 -21.47 2.45
N THR A 341 10.11 -22.60 2.75
CA THR A 341 11.36 -22.66 3.50
C THR A 341 12.54 -22.16 2.67
N CYS A 342 13.42 -21.35 3.29
CA CYS A 342 14.68 -20.91 2.70
C CYS A 342 15.79 -21.92 3.01
N ALA A 343 15.89 -22.99 2.21
CA ALA A 343 16.89 -24.04 2.41
C ALA A 343 18.33 -23.50 2.39
N GLU A 344 18.57 -22.43 1.63
CA GLU A 344 19.87 -21.77 1.51
C GLU A 344 20.30 -21.03 2.78
N SER A 345 19.37 -20.67 3.66
CA SER A 345 19.63 -19.74 4.79
C SER A 345 20.64 -20.27 5.81
N ALA A 346 20.73 -21.59 5.98
CA ALA A 346 21.65 -22.23 6.90
C ALA A 346 23.07 -22.42 6.32
N LEU A 347 23.29 -22.13 5.04
CA LEU A 347 24.56 -22.39 4.37
C LEU A 347 25.59 -21.28 4.66
N PRO A 348 26.87 -21.62 4.91
CA PRO A 348 27.95 -20.64 5.05
C PRO A 348 28.06 -19.72 3.82
N LYS A 349 27.91 -20.28 2.62
CA LYS A 349 27.89 -19.56 1.34
C LYS A 349 26.89 -18.39 1.31
N THR A 350 25.72 -18.54 1.92
CA THR A 350 24.69 -17.48 1.98
C THR A 350 25.13 -16.33 2.88
N ARG A 351 25.83 -16.64 3.97
CA ARG A 351 26.41 -15.64 4.87
C ARG A 351 27.58 -14.94 4.17
N ASP A 352 28.47 -15.70 3.55
CA ASP A 352 29.64 -15.21 2.83
C ASP A 352 29.27 -14.31 1.64
N PHE A 353 28.18 -14.63 0.94
CA PHE A 353 27.59 -13.76 -0.09
C PHE A 353 27.36 -12.34 0.42
N ILE A 354 26.78 -12.17 1.60
CA ILE A 354 26.52 -10.84 2.17
C ILE A 354 27.80 -10.23 2.73
N PHE A 355 28.49 -10.93 3.64
CA PHE A 355 29.58 -10.35 4.41
C PHE A 355 30.87 -10.17 3.62
N LYS A 356 31.22 -11.11 2.73
CA LYS A 356 32.45 -11.10 1.90
C LYS A 356 32.19 -10.63 0.47
N GLY A 357 30.99 -10.86 -0.05
CA GLY A 357 30.60 -10.42 -1.39
C GLY A 357 30.00 -9.02 -1.38
N LEU A 358 28.70 -8.92 -1.12
CA LEU A 358 27.88 -7.73 -1.31
C LEU A 358 28.35 -6.52 -0.50
N LEU A 359 28.78 -6.73 0.75
CA LEU A 359 29.20 -5.67 1.67
C LEU A 359 30.69 -5.30 1.62
N GLN A 360 31.53 -6.10 0.96
CA GLN A 360 32.99 -5.91 0.90
C GLN A 360 33.52 -5.67 -0.52
N LEU A 361 32.64 -5.57 -1.52
CA LEU A 361 33.01 -5.14 -2.86
C LEU A 361 33.62 -3.73 -2.81
N ASN A 362 34.88 -3.64 -3.22
CA ASN A 362 35.60 -2.38 -3.32
C ASN A 362 35.10 -1.58 -4.55
N ASP A 363 34.90 -0.28 -4.37
CA ASP A 363 34.74 0.66 -5.50
C ASP A 363 36.05 0.70 -6.32
N ASP A 364 36.01 1.30 -7.52
CA ASP A 364 37.16 1.49 -8.43
C ASP A 364 38.36 2.20 -7.76
N LYS A 365 38.15 2.79 -6.57
CA LYS A 365 39.13 3.49 -5.73
C LYS A 365 39.64 2.69 -4.52
N GLY A 366 39.21 1.43 -4.34
CA GLY A 366 39.66 0.57 -3.25
C GLY A 366 38.97 0.80 -1.89
N ALA A 367 37.88 1.58 -1.85
CA ALA A 367 37.08 1.79 -0.63
C ALA A 367 35.85 0.86 -0.63
N VAL A 368 35.46 0.36 0.54
CA VAL A 368 34.32 -0.56 0.68
C VAL A 368 33.00 0.15 0.31
N ASP A 369 32.29 -0.39 -0.69
CA ASP A 369 31.02 0.18 -1.20
C ASP A 369 29.80 -0.49 -0.55
N TYR A 370 29.62 -0.31 0.76
CA TYR A 370 28.41 -0.74 1.46
C TYR A 370 27.15 0.01 0.96
N ILE A 371 27.31 1.18 0.33
CA ILE A 371 26.20 1.97 -0.22
C ILE A 371 25.54 1.21 -1.38
N ARG A 372 26.34 0.55 -2.24
CA ARG A 372 25.83 -0.33 -3.28
C ARG A 372 25.03 -1.50 -2.73
N ALA A 373 25.45 -2.12 -1.63
CA ALA A 373 24.68 -3.19 -0.99
C ALA A 373 23.27 -2.72 -0.59
N PHE A 374 23.17 -1.57 0.09
CA PHE A 374 21.87 -0.98 0.42
C PHE A 374 21.05 -0.66 -0.82
N LYS A 375 21.67 -0.17 -1.91
CA LYS A 375 21.00 0.11 -3.18
C LYS A 375 20.46 -1.16 -3.86
N VAL A 376 21.19 -2.28 -3.78
CA VAL A 376 20.73 -3.58 -4.29
C VAL A 376 19.48 -4.04 -3.54
N ILE A 377 19.46 -3.93 -2.21
CA ILE A 377 18.27 -4.24 -1.40
C ILE A 377 17.12 -3.26 -1.67
N GLU A 378 17.45 -1.98 -1.91
CA GLU A 378 16.48 -0.95 -2.27
C GLU A 378 15.69 -1.32 -3.54
N VAL A 379 16.42 -1.75 -4.58
CA VAL A 379 15.87 -2.16 -5.87
C VAL A 379 15.12 -3.49 -5.75
N GLU A 380 15.61 -4.41 -4.91
CA GLU A 380 14.92 -5.67 -4.60
C GLU A 380 13.52 -5.41 -4.01
N LEU A 381 13.43 -4.55 -2.99
CA LEU A 381 12.15 -4.19 -2.39
C LEU A 381 11.24 -3.47 -3.40
N ALA A 382 11.81 -2.76 -4.38
CA ALA A 382 11.03 -2.13 -5.43
C ALA A 382 10.39 -3.17 -6.36
N PHE A 383 11.09 -4.28 -6.66
CA PHE A 383 10.49 -5.44 -7.33
C PHE A 383 9.38 -6.06 -6.48
N MET A 384 9.61 -6.20 -5.17
CA MET A 384 8.61 -6.73 -4.24
C MET A 384 7.33 -5.88 -4.25
N HIS A 385 7.45 -4.55 -4.14
CA HIS A 385 6.31 -3.64 -4.27
C HIS A 385 5.59 -3.79 -5.62
N ASP A 386 6.35 -3.76 -6.71
CA ASP A 386 5.77 -3.77 -8.05
C ASP A 386 5.07 -5.11 -8.35
N PHE A 387 5.53 -6.22 -7.76
CA PHE A 387 4.87 -7.53 -7.84
C PHE A 387 3.48 -7.54 -7.18
N PHE A 388 3.34 -6.95 -5.99
CA PHE A 388 2.06 -6.98 -5.24
C PHE A 388 1.09 -5.85 -5.60
N PHE A 389 1.58 -4.69 -6.02
CA PHE A 389 0.75 -3.47 -6.12
C PHE A 389 0.67 -2.87 -7.54
N THR A 390 1.35 -3.44 -8.52
CA THR A 390 1.36 -2.95 -9.92
C THR A 390 1.17 -4.08 -10.93
N LYS A 391 1.13 -3.76 -12.23
CA LYS A 391 1.07 -4.77 -13.32
C LYS A 391 2.41 -5.16 -13.92
N TYR A 392 3.53 -4.57 -13.47
CA TYR A 392 4.82 -4.77 -14.15
C TYR A 392 5.28 -6.24 -14.14
N ALA A 393 5.01 -6.98 -13.07
CA ALA A 393 5.29 -8.42 -13.00
C ALA A 393 4.53 -9.21 -14.07
N LEU A 394 3.26 -8.86 -14.31
CA LEU A 394 2.46 -9.52 -15.34
C LEU A 394 3.01 -9.23 -16.75
N ILE A 395 3.45 -7.99 -17.02
CA ILE A 395 4.07 -7.65 -18.31
C ILE A 395 5.35 -8.44 -18.53
N TYR A 396 6.14 -8.66 -17.47
CA TYR A 396 7.36 -9.46 -17.52
C TYR A 396 7.07 -10.94 -17.83
N TYR A 397 6.22 -11.61 -17.04
CA TYR A 397 5.92 -13.03 -17.23
C TYR A 397 5.00 -13.31 -18.43
N GLY A 398 4.23 -12.33 -18.89
CA GLY A 398 3.30 -12.44 -20.01
C GLY A 398 3.95 -12.47 -21.40
N SER A 399 5.27 -12.33 -21.50
CA SER A 399 6.09 -12.35 -22.74
C SER A 399 5.80 -11.19 -23.74
N SER A 400 6.43 -11.22 -24.92
CA SER A 400 6.36 -10.22 -26.00
C SER A 400 4.97 -9.73 -26.49
N PRO A 401 3.83 -10.46 -26.38
CA PRO A 401 2.56 -9.95 -26.91
C PRO A 401 1.95 -8.81 -26.09
N ALA A 402 2.36 -8.54 -24.85
CA ALA A 402 1.79 -7.44 -24.06
C ALA A 402 2.01 -6.06 -24.73
N ALA A 403 3.23 -5.81 -25.23
CA ALA A 403 3.54 -4.57 -25.94
C ALA A 403 2.80 -4.48 -27.29
N VAL A 404 2.72 -5.61 -28.02
CA VAL A 404 1.97 -5.70 -29.28
C VAL A 404 0.49 -5.40 -29.05
N TRP A 405 -0.10 -5.97 -28.01
CA TRP A 405 -1.50 -5.78 -27.71
C TRP A 405 -1.82 -4.38 -27.17
N SER A 406 -0.88 -3.74 -26.46
CA SER A 406 -0.97 -2.31 -26.12
C SER A 406 -1.09 -1.45 -27.38
N LEU A 407 -0.25 -1.70 -28.39
CA LEU A 407 -0.29 -1.00 -29.69
C LEU A 407 -1.58 -1.28 -30.45
N VAL A 408 -2.04 -2.55 -30.48
CA VAL A 408 -3.33 -2.91 -31.09
C VAL A 408 -4.47 -2.17 -30.39
N SER A 409 -4.48 -2.14 -29.05
CA SER A 409 -5.52 -1.44 -28.30
C SER A 409 -5.51 0.08 -28.55
N ALA A 410 -4.33 0.70 -28.62
CA ALA A 410 -4.19 2.11 -28.98
C ALA A 410 -4.73 2.40 -30.40
N ALA A 411 -4.44 1.51 -31.37
CA ALA A 411 -4.97 1.63 -32.73
C ALA A 411 -6.50 1.50 -32.76
N LEU A 412 -7.07 0.53 -32.02
CA LEU A 412 -8.52 0.37 -31.90
C LEU A 412 -9.19 1.60 -31.29
N ILE A 413 -8.59 2.22 -30.27
CA ILE A 413 -9.08 3.46 -29.67
C ILE A 413 -9.02 4.62 -30.67
N ALA A 414 -7.92 4.75 -31.42
CA ALA A 414 -7.78 5.79 -32.44
C ALA A 414 -8.82 5.64 -33.58
N ILE A 415 -9.06 4.41 -34.04
CA ILE A 415 -10.12 4.09 -35.01
C ILE A 415 -11.49 4.46 -34.44
N THR A 416 -11.76 4.10 -33.19
CA THR A 416 -13.02 4.45 -32.51
C THR A 416 -13.21 5.96 -32.41
N ALA A 417 -12.16 6.71 -32.08
CA ALA A 417 -12.19 8.17 -32.02
C ALA A 417 -12.49 8.78 -33.41
N TYR A 418 -11.85 8.26 -34.47
CA TYR A 418 -12.10 8.68 -35.84
C TYR A 418 -13.55 8.37 -36.30
N LEU A 419 -14.06 7.18 -36.00
CA LEU A 419 -15.43 6.79 -36.33
C LEU A 419 -16.46 7.65 -35.59
N THR A 420 -16.20 7.94 -34.31
CA THR A 420 -17.09 8.77 -33.48
C THR A 420 -17.12 10.22 -33.97
N ALA A 421 -15.95 10.78 -34.31
CA ALA A 421 -15.86 12.11 -34.87
C ALA A 421 -16.50 12.19 -36.26
N SER A 422 -16.18 11.25 -37.15
CA SER A 422 -16.70 11.26 -38.53
C SER A 422 -18.22 11.10 -38.57
N HIS A 423 -18.82 10.26 -37.73
CA HIS A 423 -20.28 10.16 -37.62
C HIS A 423 -20.93 11.49 -37.20
N HIS A 424 -20.30 12.25 -36.31
CA HIS A 424 -20.80 13.58 -35.90
C HIS A 424 -20.65 14.64 -36.99
N TRP A 425 -19.51 14.69 -37.67
CA TRP A 425 -19.22 15.71 -38.69
C TRP A 425 -19.91 15.43 -40.05
N LEU A 426 -20.15 14.17 -40.40
CA LEU A 426 -20.76 13.78 -41.69
C LEU A 426 -22.30 13.75 -41.66
N GLN A 427 -22.94 13.46 -40.53
CA GLN A 427 -24.41 13.39 -40.41
C GLN A 427 -25.05 14.69 -39.88
N GLY A 428 -24.57 15.86 -40.31
CA GLY A 428 -25.10 17.17 -39.93
C GLY A 428 -26.52 17.49 -40.42
N GLY A 429 -27.49 16.57 -40.26
CA GLY A 429 -28.92 16.76 -40.54
C GLY A 429 -29.79 16.63 -39.29
N PRO A 430 -30.97 17.27 -39.22
CA PRO A 430 -31.60 17.71 -37.96
C PRO A 430 -32.43 16.65 -37.22
N THR A 431 -32.32 15.36 -37.54
CA THR A 431 -33.40 14.39 -37.24
C THR A 431 -33.06 13.28 -36.24
N VAL A 432 -31.90 13.29 -35.59
CA VAL A 432 -31.61 12.41 -34.44
C VAL A 432 -31.22 13.29 -33.27
N VAL A 433 -31.77 13.04 -32.08
CA VAL A 433 -31.54 13.80 -30.84
C VAL A 433 -30.05 14.16 -30.72
N SER A 434 -29.75 15.43 -31.03
CA SER A 434 -28.37 15.91 -31.24
C SER A 434 -27.54 15.70 -29.99
N ASN A 435 -26.50 14.86 -30.08
CA ASN A 435 -25.39 14.93 -29.14
C ASN A 435 -24.92 16.38 -29.08
N THR A 436 -24.67 16.92 -27.89
CA THR A 436 -24.16 18.28 -27.78
C THR A 436 -22.69 18.29 -28.23
N THR A 437 -22.21 19.44 -28.69
CA THR A 437 -20.78 19.62 -28.99
C THR A 437 -19.91 19.30 -27.77
N ALA A 438 -20.41 19.58 -26.56
CA ALA A 438 -19.75 19.21 -25.31
C ALA A 438 -19.59 17.68 -25.17
N ASP A 439 -20.61 16.89 -25.49
CA ASP A 439 -20.56 15.43 -25.37
C ASP A 439 -19.46 14.81 -26.23
N VAL A 440 -19.31 15.31 -27.47
CA VAL A 440 -18.28 14.86 -28.40
C VAL A 440 -16.90 15.26 -27.90
N VAL A 441 -16.73 16.49 -27.42
CA VAL A 441 -15.46 16.96 -26.87
C VAL A 441 -15.02 16.12 -25.67
N ILE A 442 -15.93 15.85 -24.72
CA ILE A 442 -15.64 14.99 -23.56
C ILE A 442 -15.20 13.60 -24.04
N THR A 443 -15.92 13.02 -24.99
CA THR A 443 -15.60 11.70 -25.56
C THR A 443 -14.21 11.67 -26.19
N MET A 444 -13.89 12.67 -27.02
CA MET A 444 -12.59 12.75 -27.69
C MET A 444 -11.44 12.94 -26.70
N LEU A 445 -11.63 13.76 -25.65
CA LEU A 445 -10.64 13.93 -24.58
C LEU A 445 -10.39 12.63 -23.81
N MET A 446 -11.46 11.87 -23.50
CA MET A 446 -11.32 10.57 -22.84
C MET A 446 -10.59 9.56 -23.73
N LEU A 447 -11.00 9.40 -24.98
CA LEU A 447 -10.36 8.45 -25.91
C LEU A 447 -8.91 8.84 -26.20
N ALA A 448 -8.61 10.13 -26.36
CA ALA A 448 -7.23 10.61 -26.52
C ALA A 448 -6.38 10.33 -25.28
N SER A 449 -6.92 10.54 -24.08
CA SER A 449 -6.21 10.25 -22.82
C SER A 449 -5.93 8.75 -22.67
N ILE A 450 -6.89 7.88 -23.01
CA ILE A 450 -6.70 6.43 -23.00
C ILE A 450 -5.64 6.05 -24.03
N GLY A 451 -5.77 6.49 -25.29
CA GLY A 451 -4.80 6.19 -26.35
C GLY A 451 -3.39 6.65 -25.99
N MET A 452 -3.25 7.80 -25.33
CA MET A 452 -1.96 8.28 -24.82
C MET A 452 -1.40 7.37 -23.72
N LEU A 453 -2.22 6.95 -22.75
CA LEU A 453 -1.79 6.01 -21.71
C LEU A 453 -1.35 4.66 -22.31
N GLU A 454 -2.09 4.14 -23.28
CA GLU A 454 -1.80 2.88 -23.98
C GLU A 454 -0.47 2.89 -24.75
N LEU A 455 -0.04 4.06 -25.24
CA LEU A 455 1.25 4.24 -25.89
C LEU A 455 2.37 4.50 -24.88
N LEU A 456 2.10 5.29 -23.84
CA LEU A 456 3.11 5.72 -22.88
C LEU A 456 3.52 4.61 -21.91
N GLN A 457 2.59 3.79 -21.44
CA GLN A 457 2.85 2.72 -20.46
C GLN A 457 3.87 1.66 -20.92
N PRO A 458 3.78 1.08 -22.12
CA PRO A 458 4.80 0.13 -22.59
C PRO A 458 6.17 0.80 -22.79
N LEU A 459 6.21 2.08 -23.19
CA LEU A 459 7.46 2.84 -23.26
C LEU A 459 8.08 3.03 -21.87
N LEU A 460 7.27 3.41 -20.89
CA LEU A 460 7.70 3.57 -19.50
C LEU A 460 8.17 2.23 -18.91
N TYR A 461 7.50 1.11 -19.20
CA TYR A 461 7.89 -0.23 -18.74
C TYR A 461 9.37 -0.53 -19.05
N TRP A 462 9.84 -0.28 -20.27
CA TRP A 462 11.24 -0.54 -20.65
C TRP A 462 12.26 0.35 -19.92
N THR A 463 11.82 1.47 -19.33
CA THR A 463 12.67 2.31 -18.46
C THR A 463 12.70 1.83 -17.00
N THR A 464 11.76 0.98 -16.59
CA THR A 464 11.67 0.41 -15.24
C THR A 464 12.69 -0.69 -14.99
N ILE A 465 12.82 -1.10 -13.73
CA ILE A 465 13.68 -2.21 -13.29
C ILE A 465 13.28 -3.56 -13.93
N TRP A 466 11.98 -3.82 -14.11
CA TRP A 466 11.48 -5.02 -14.80
C TRP A 466 11.88 -5.04 -16.28
N GLY A 467 11.77 -3.90 -16.96
CA GLY A 467 12.18 -3.75 -18.36
C GLY A 467 13.68 -3.98 -18.56
N ARG A 468 14.52 -3.56 -17.60
CA ARG A 468 15.98 -3.78 -17.63
C ARG A 468 16.34 -5.25 -17.53
N VAL A 469 15.77 -5.97 -16.55
CA VAL A 469 16.00 -7.41 -16.40
C VAL A 469 15.50 -8.15 -17.64
N SER A 470 14.30 -7.81 -18.12
CA SER A 470 13.74 -8.39 -19.35
C SER A 470 14.66 -8.18 -20.56
N PHE A 471 15.27 -7.00 -20.68
CA PHE A 471 16.27 -6.72 -21.72
C PHE A 471 17.51 -7.60 -21.58
N VAL A 472 18.09 -7.73 -20.37
CA VAL A 472 19.29 -8.55 -20.13
C VAL A 472 19.02 -10.03 -20.44
N CYS A 473 17.89 -10.57 -19.97
CA CYS A 473 17.53 -11.96 -20.22
C CYS A 473 17.30 -12.23 -21.72
N GLN A 474 16.64 -11.31 -22.44
CA GLN A 474 16.47 -11.40 -23.90
C GLN A 474 17.80 -11.30 -24.64
N TYR A 475 18.71 -10.45 -24.17
CA TYR A 475 20.04 -10.27 -24.75
C TYR A 475 20.88 -11.56 -24.66
N ILE A 476 20.94 -12.18 -23.48
CA ILE A 476 21.71 -13.41 -23.23
C ILE A 476 21.15 -14.57 -24.07
N ARG A 477 19.84 -14.79 -24.05
CA ARG A 477 19.18 -15.83 -24.86
C ARG A 477 19.44 -15.67 -26.36
N GLN A 478 19.41 -14.44 -26.86
CA GLN A 478 19.62 -14.18 -28.27
C GLN A 478 21.06 -14.46 -28.71
N GLN A 479 22.06 -14.26 -27.84
CA GLN A 479 23.45 -14.59 -28.17
C GLN A 479 23.71 -16.10 -28.16
N GLN A 480 23.04 -16.84 -27.28
CA GLN A 480 23.20 -18.29 -27.17
C GLN A 480 22.52 -19.07 -28.32
N GLN A 481 21.55 -18.45 -29.03
CA GLN A 481 20.87 -19.05 -30.20
C GLN A 481 21.10 -18.23 -31.49
N PRO A 482 22.26 -18.39 -32.17
CA PRO A 482 22.66 -17.57 -33.32
C PRO A 482 21.85 -17.82 -34.61
N LEU A 483 20.90 -18.76 -34.63
CA LEU A 483 20.13 -19.13 -35.83
C LEU A 483 19.19 -18.03 -36.36
N HIS A 484 18.90 -16.97 -35.59
CA HIS A 484 18.12 -15.82 -36.05
C HIS A 484 19.00 -14.55 -36.07
N GLY A 485 19.60 -14.30 -37.23
CA GLY A 485 20.61 -13.27 -37.45
C GLY A 485 20.20 -11.83 -37.12
N ARG A 486 21.23 -11.05 -36.75
CA ARG A 486 21.33 -9.58 -36.62
C ARG A 486 20.46 -8.95 -35.51
N PHE A 487 21.10 -8.14 -34.66
CA PHE A 487 20.43 -7.25 -33.68
C PHE A 487 19.37 -6.39 -34.37
N GLY A 488 18.10 -6.82 -34.30
CA GLY A 488 16.97 -6.09 -34.87
C GLY A 488 16.83 -4.70 -34.24
N CYS A 489 16.23 -3.76 -34.98
CA CYS A 489 15.96 -2.39 -34.53
C CYS A 489 15.22 -2.33 -33.18
N CYS A 490 14.36 -3.31 -32.91
CA CYS A 490 13.64 -3.45 -31.64
C CYS A 490 14.58 -3.65 -30.44
N MET A 491 15.62 -4.47 -30.55
CA MET A 491 16.57 -4.69 -29.45
C MET A 491 17.43 -3.46 -29.16
N ARG A 492 17.83 -2.72 -30.21
CA ARG A 492 18.54 -1.44 -30.03
C ARG A 492 17.67 -0.38 -29.36
N PHE A 493 16.38 -0.35 -29.70
CA PHE A 493 15.42 0.56 -29.06
C PHE A 493 15.20 0.22 -27.58
N LYS A 494 15.06 -1.08 -27.25
CA LYS A 494 15.01 -1.55 -25.85
C LYS A 494 16.28 -1.20 -25.08
N GLU A 495 17.45 -1.37 -25.68
CA GLU A 495 18.74 -0.98 -25.08
C GLU A 495 18.79 0.52 -24.75
N LEU A 496 18.31 1.37 -25.67
CA LEU A 496 18.23 2.81 -25.46
C LEU A 496 17.30 3.16 -24.28
N LEU A 497 16.11 2.57 -24.23
CA LEU A 497 15.15 2.80 -23.13
C LEU A 497 15.68 2.31 -21.79
N ALA A 498 16.33 1.14 -21.76
CA ALA A 498 16.97 0.61 -20.55
C ALA A 498 18.08 1.54 -20.05
N LYS A 499 18.91 2.08 -20.96
CA LYS A 499 19.96 3.07 -20.64
C LYS A 499 19.38 4.39 -20.12
N ILE A 500 18.30 4.89 -20.72
CA ILE A 500 17.57 6.07 -20.22
C ILE A 500 17.06 5.81 -18.81
N GLY A 501 16.43 4.65 -18.60
CA GLY A 501 15.99 4.20 -17.28
C GLY A 501 17.13 4.22 -16.26
N SER A 502 18.28 3.62 -16.59
CA SER A 502 19.45 3.55 -15.71
C SER A 502 19.89 4.94 -15.26
N ARG A 503 20.03 5.89 -16.18
CA ARG A 503 20.42 7.28 -15.88
C ARG A 503 19.40 8.02 -15.01
N VAL A 504 18.11 7.77 -15.22
CA VAL A 504 17.05 8.38 -14.40
C VAL A 504 17.03 7.79 -12.98
N SER A 505 17.33 6.49 -12.86
CA SER A 505 17.37 5.77 -11.59
C SER A 505 18.64 6.03 -10.79
N SER A 506 19.81 6.16 -11.43
CA SER A 506 21.07 6.42 -10.72
C SER A 506 21.00 7.70 -9.90
N ASN A 507 20.17 8.66 -10.32
CA ASN A 507 19.98 9.95 -9.66
C ASN A 507 18.75 10.01 -8.73
N ARG A 508 17.99 8.92 -8.56
CA ARG A 508 16.75 8.93 -7.76
C ARG A 508 16.63 7.70 -6.87
N SER A 509 16.41 7.94 -5.58
CA SER A 509 15.94 6.93 -4.65
C SER A 509 14.59 6.33 -5.11
N TYR A 510 14.47 5.01 -4.96
CA TYR A 510 13.22 4.28 -5.13
C TYR A 510 12.25 4.55 -3.98
N TRP A 511 12.78 4.88 -2.80
CA TRP A 511 12.03 5.20 -1.59
C TRP A 511 12.25 6.65 -1.16
N GLN A 512 11.81 6.98 0.05
CA GLN A 512 11.91 8.34 0.54
C GLN A 512 13.29 8.69 1.11
N ASP A 513 14.09 7.67 1.48
CA ASP A 513 15.32 7.82 2.28
C ASP A 513 15.09 8.69 3.53
N ARG A 514 14.00 8.42 4.24
CA ARG A 514 13.66 9.13 5.48
C ARG A 514 13.47 8.18 6.65
N LEU A 515 13.86 8.67 7.81
CA LEU A 515 13.75 7.98 9.09
C LEU A 515 12.70 8.70 9.95
N GLY A 516 11.69 7.96 10.39
CA GLY A 516 10.70 8.46 11.34
C GLY A 516 11.36 8.85 12.66
N GLN A 517 10.81 9.84 13.37
CA GLN A 517 11.38 10.36 14.61
C GLN A 517 10.29 10.52 15.65
N TYR A 518 10.58 10.12 16.89
CA TYR A 518 9.73 10.34 18.04
C TYR A 518 10.59 10.58 19.28
N SER A 519 10.13 11.47 20.16
CA SER A 519 10.73 11.72 21.46
C SER A 519 9.64 11.63 22.53
N LEU A 520 9.82 10.71 23.48
CA LEU A 520 8.88 10.53 24.58
C LEU A 520 8.85 11.77 25.48
N LEU A 521 10.00 12.38 25.78
CA LEU A 521 10.05 13.54 26.68
C LEU A 521 9.49 14.82 26.04
N GLU A 522 9.64 15.00 24.73
CA GLU A 522 9.02 16.14 24.01
C GLU A 522 7.49 16.00 23.94
N SER A 523 6.99 14.77 23.81
CA SER A 523 5.55 14.48 23.69
C SER A 523 4.76 14.65 24.99
N THR A 524 5.42 14.61 26.15
CA THR A 524 4.82 14.96 27.46
C THR A 524 4.75 16.47 27.70
N SER A 525 5.37 17.31 26.86
CA SER A 525 5.48 18.76 27.08
C SER A 525 4.29 19.60 26.60
N CYS A 526 3.34 19.01 25.86
CA CYS A 526 2.29 19.79 25.21
C CYS A 526 0.89 19.53 25.77
N ASN A 527 0.51 20.22 26.85
CA ASN A 527 -0.87 20.29 27.39
C ASN A 527 -1.81 21.20 26.57
N ASN A 528 -1.79 21.12 25.23
CA ASN A 528 -2.87 21.70 24.45
C ASN A 528 -3.87 20.59 24.11
N PRO A 529 -5.12 20.64 24.61
CA PRO A 529 -6.16 19.71 24.18
C PRO A 529 -6.32 19.82 22.64
N PRO A 530 -6.67 18.73 21.95
CA PRO A 530 -6.83 18.75 20.50
C PRO A 530 -7.82 19.84 20.07
N GLU A 531 -7.48 20.55 19.00
CA GLU A 531 -8.31 21.61 18.41
C GLU A 531 -9.79 21.16 18.29
N ALA A 532 -10.68 22.00 18.79
CA ALA A 532 -12.12 21.72 18.97
C ALA A 532 -12.87 21.31 17.69
N SER A 533 -12.28 21.48 16.51
CA SER A 533 -12.86 21.20 15.19
C SER A 533 -13.00 19.70 14.87
N ILE A 534 -12.08 18.83 15.34
CA ILE A 534 -12.19 17.36 15.16
C ILE A 534 -13.23 16.75 16.13
N LEU A 535 -13.47 17.42 17.25
CA LEU A 535 -14.39 16.99 18.30
C LEU A 535 -15.87 17.10 17.90
N VAL A 536 -16.24 17.96 16.94
CA VAL A 536 -17.65 18.14 16.54
C VAL A 536 -18.16 16.97 15.71
N ILE A 537 -17.40 16.54 14.70
CA ILE A 537 -17.74 15.38 13.85
C ILE A 537 -17.66 14.09 14.69
N GLY A 538 -16.64 13.99 15.54
CA GLY A 538 -16.49 12.91 16.51
C GLY A 538 -17.65 12.84 17.50
N ARG A 539 -18.12 13.98 18.05
CA ARG A 539 -19.29 14.05 18.95
C ARG A 539 -20.60 13.70 18.25
N LEU A 540 -20.79 14.10 16.99
CA LEU A 540 -21.98 13.74 16.21
C LEU A 540 -22.02 12.24 15.89
N LEU A 541 -20.88 11.67 15.48
CA LEU A 541 -20.73 10.23 15.29
C LEU A 541 -20.88 9.47 16.61
N TYR A 542 -20.32 9.98 17.71
CA TYR A 542 -20.45 9.42 19.05
C TYR A 542 -21.91 9.38 19.53
N LYS A 543 -22.68 10.43 19.23
CA LYS A 543 -24.13 10.47 19.51
C LYS A 543 -24.91 9.44 18.68
N TYR A 544 -24.43 9.15 17.46
CA TYR A 544 -25.00 8.16 16.55
C TYR A 544 -24.61 6.72 16.94
N THR A 545 -23.37 6.49 17.39
CA THR A 545 -22.89 5.17 17.85
C THR A 545 -23.44 4.78 19.21
N PHE A 546 -23.86 5.73 20.06
CA PHE A 546 -24.55 5.43 21.32
C PHE A 546 -25.89 4.68 21.11
N LEU A 547 -26.47 4.75 19.92
CA LEU A 547 -27.65 3.97 19.54
C LEU A 547 -27.34 2.50 19.19
N VAL A 548 -26.06 2.16 18.96
CA VAL A 548 -25.59 0.82 18.57
C VAL A 548 -24.71 0.26 19.68
N ASP A 549 -25.35 -0.36 20.68
CA ASP A 549 -24.79 -1.10 21.82
C ASP A 549 -23.52 -0.50 22.50
N SER A 550 -23.72 0.21 23.61
CA SER A 550 -22.70 1.01 24.28
C SER A 550 -21.63 0.20 25.02
N ARG A 551 -21.82 -1.10 25.25
CA ARG A 551 -20.97 -1.85 26.20
C ARG A 551 -19.57 -2.14 25.66
N ALA A 552 -19.45 -2.52 24.39
CA ALA A 552 -18.14 -2.78 23.77
C ALA A 552 -17.32 -1.48 23.56
N PHE A 553 -17.98 -0.39 23.18
CA PHE A 553 -17.32 0.90 22.97
C PHE A 553 -16.99 1.60 24.30
N ALA A 554 -17.84 1.49 25.32
CA ALA A 554 -17.54 1.97 26.67
C ALA A 554 -16.42 1.16 27.35
N HIS A 555 -16.28 -0.14 27.05
CA HIS A 555 -15.15 -0.94 27.53
C HIS A 555 -13.83 -0.49 26.89
N ARG A 556 -13.83 -0.25 25.56
CA ARG A 556 -12.67 0.30 24.84
C ARG A 556 -12.25 1.68 25.37
N ASN A 557 -13.21 2.59 25.59
CA ASN A 557 -12.93 3.92 26.13
C ASN A 557 -12.60 3.95 27.63
N ARG A 558 -12.92 2.90 28.40
CA ARG A 558 -12.46 2.76 29.80
C ARG A 558 -11.01 2.27 29.87
N LEU A 559 -10.51 1.64 28.81
CA LEU A 559 -9.12 1.17 28.66
C LEU A 559 -8.24 2.18 27.88
N ASP A 560 -8.84 3.16 27.20
CA ASP A 560 -8.16 4.37 26.74
C ASP A 560 -8.32 5.45 27.84
N PRO A 561 -7.52 5.46 28.93
CA PRO A 561 -7.35 6.70 29.67
C PRO A 561 -6.93 7.75 28.64
N ALA A 562 -7.53 8.93 28.70
CA ALA A 562 -7.21 10.04 27.82
C ALA A 562 -5.68 10.14 27.71
N SER A 563 -5.11 9.69 26.58
CA SER A 563 -3.67 9.44 26.48
C SER A 563 -2.96 10.74 26.76
N SER A 564 -2.35 10.86 27.95
CA SER A 564 -1.77 12.13 28.41
C SER A 564 -0.54 12.52 27.57
N CYS A 565 0.00 11.58 26.80
CA CYS A 565 1.12 11.75 25.89
C CYS A 565 0.67 11.79 24.42
N LYS A 566 1.20 12.74 23.63
CA LYS A 566 0.90 12.84 22.20
C LYS A 566 1.58 11.72 21.40
N LYS A 567 0.81 10.73 20.96
CA LYS A 567 1.25 9.64 20.05
C LYS A 567 1.53 10.10 18.60
N LYS A 568 1.83 11.38 18.37
CA LYS A 568 2.06 11.93 17.02
C LYS A 568 3.56 11.88 16.71
N PRO A 569 3.99 11.23 15.62
CA PRO A 569 5.40 11.22 15.24
C PRO A 569 5.88 12.63 14.87
N GLY A 570 7.15 12.89 15.15
CA GLY A 570 7.85 14.13 14.83
C GLY A 570 8.18 14.26 13.34
N LYS A 571 8.91 15.31 12.98
CA LYS A 571 9.35 15.52 11.59
C LYS A 571 10.41 14.46 11.24
N PRO A 572 10.25 13.69 10.15
CA PRO A 572 11.25 12.71 9.75
C PRO A 572 12.54 13.39 9.28
N ILE A 573 13.66 12.72 9.51
CA ILE A 573 15.00 13.15 9.05
C ILE A 573 15.40 12.36 7.81
N ASN A 574 16.39 12.85 7.05
CA ASN A 574 16.95 12.08 5.95
C ASN A 574 17.87 10.97 6.48
N LEU A 575 17.86 9.82 5.84
CA LEU A 575 18.74 8.70 6.15
C LEU A 575 20.16 9.04 5.71
N SER A 576 21.02 9.42 6.66
CA SER A 576 22.38 9.90 6.38
C SER A 576 23.34 8.73 6.05
N PRO A 577 24.41 8.96 5.27
CA PRO A 577 25.41 7.92 5.01
C PRO A 577 26.12 7.46 6.29
N GLU A 578 26.31 8.34 7.28
CA GLU A 578 26.93 8.01 8.57
C GLU A 578 26.10 6.98 9.34
N LEU A 579 24.77 7.05 9.26
CA LEU A 579 23.89 6.07 9.89
C LEU A 579 23.99 4.71 9.18
N LYS A 580 24.03 4.70 7.84
CA LYS A 580 24.27 3.47 7.07
C LYS A 580 25.65 2.86 7.41
N GLU A 581 26.67 3.69 7.59
CA GLU A 581 28.01 3.27 7.99
C GLU A 581 28.01 2.64 9.39
N ALA A 582 27.33 3.23 10.37
CA ALA A 582 27.22 2.68 11.72
C ALA A 582 26.52 1.31 11.74
N ILE A 583 25.41 1.18 11.00
CA ILE A 583 24.71 -0.10 10.84
C ILE A 583 25.59 -1.13 10.15
N TYR A 584 26.31 -0.75 9.10
CA TYR A 584 27.26 -1.62 8.42
C TYR A 584 28.37 -2.12 9.36
N LYS A 585 28.98 -1.23 10.14
CA LYS A 585 30.02 -1.60 11.12
C LYS A 585 29.48 -2.57 12.17
N SER A 586 28.30 -2.28 12.72
CA SER A 586 27.63 -3.15 13.69
C SER A 586 27.28 -4.51 13.08
N LEU A 587 26.80 -4.53 11.83
CA LEU A 587 26.51 -5.75 11.08
C LEU A 587 27.77 -6.62 10.92
N GLN A 588 28.90 -6.03 10.50
CA GLN A 588 30.16 -6.77 10.36
C GLN A 588 30.71 -7.29 11.69
N GLN A 589 30.59 -6.52 12.76
CA GLN A 589 31.16 -6.87 14.06
C GLN A 589 30.33 -7.89 14.84
N HIS A 590 29.00 -7.81 14.72
CA HIS A 590 28.09 -8.52 15.63
C HIS A 590 27.16 -9.51 14.93
N ALA A 591 26.94 -9.39 13.61
CA ALA A 591 26.07 -10.29 12.86
C ALA A 591 26.82 -11.33 12.02
N ALA A 592 28.13 -11.18 11.82
CA ALA A 592 28.94 -12.08 10.99
C ALA A 592 28.89 -13.55 11.46
N ASP A 593 28.81 -13.78 12.78
CA ASP A 593 28.67 -15.11 13.37
C ASP A 593 27.21 -15.54 13.59
N GLY A 594 26.24 -14.63 13.36
CA GLY A 594 24.81 -14.93 13.36
C GLY A 594 24.12 -14.74 14.70
N ASN A 595 24.87 -14.33 15.72
CA ASN A 595 24.37 -14.14 17.08
C ASN A 595 24.22 -12.65 17.41
N LEU A 596 23.08 -12.07 17.02
CA LEU A 596 22.69 -10.74 17.50
C LEU A 596 22.21 -10.85 18.96
N THR A 597 22.78 -10.06 19.86
CA THR A 597 22.63 -10.24 21.32
C THR A 597 21.86 -9.12 22.01
N ASN A 598 20.97 -8.45 21.28
CA ASN A 598 20.16 -7.35 21.83
C ASN A 598 20.97 -6.22 22.49
N GLY A 599 22.18 -5.96 22.00
CA GLY A 599 23.07 -4.92 22.53
C GLY A 599 24.17 -5.43 23.48
N GLU A 600 24.15 -6.67 23.95
CA GLU A 600 25.18 -7.16 24.88
C GLU A 600 26.58 -7.19 24.24
N SER A 601 26.68 -7.58 22.97
CA SER A 601 27.95 -7.68 22.25
C SER A 601 28.57 -6.30 21.94
N SER A 602 27.75 -5.30 21.58
CA SER A 602 28.20 -3.91 21.42
C SER A 602 28.59 -3.26 22.76
N LEU A 603 27.91 -3.61 23.85
CA LEU A 603 28.31 -3.18 25.19
C LEU A 603 29.62 -3.84 25.63
N ALA A 604 29.80 -5.13 25.34
CA ALA A 604 31.04 -5.86 25.62
C ALA A 604 32.23 -5.26 24.86
N SER A 605 32.06 -4.97 23.57
CA SER A 605 33.12 -4.38 22.73
C SER A 605 33.54 -2.98 23.19
N ASN A 606 32.63 -2.25 23.87
CA ASN A 606 32.91 -0.96 24.48
C ASN A 606 33.34 -1.03 25.95
N GLY A 607 33.47 -2.23 26.54
CA GLY A 607 33.83 -2.45 27.94
C GLY A 607 32.78 -1.94 28.94
N ALA A 608 31.50 -1.95 28.54
CA ALA A 608 30.36 -1.43 29.30
C ALA A 608 29.50 -2.53 29.94
N HIS A 609 30.13 -3.60 30.45
CA HIS A 609 29.45 -4.78 31.03
C HIS A 609 28.46 -4.46 32.15
N HIS A 610 28.72 -3.40 32.91
CA HIS A 610 27.84 -2.93 33.99
C HIS A 610 26.44 -2.50 33.53
N LEU A 611 26.22 -2.36 32.21
CA LEU A 611 24.93 -1.99 31.61
C LEU A 611 24.12 -3.17 31.07
N PHE A 612 24.65 -4.41 31.13
CA PHE A 612 23.97 -5.60 30.57
C PHE A 612 22.57 -5.83 31.12
N TRP A 613 22.31 -5.42 32.37
CA TRP A 613 20.99 -5.53 33.00
C TRP A 613 19.88 -4.82 32.19
N ALA A 614 20.22 -3.80 31.40
CA ALA A 614 19.27 -3.04 30.59
C ALA A 614 18.98 -3.68 29.22
N CYS A 615 19.70 -4.74 28.83
CA CYS A 615 19.43 -5.48 27.59
C CYS A 615 18.27 -6.45 27.77
N VAL A 616 18.16 -7.10 28.93
CA VAL A 616 17.13 -8.10 29.25
C VAL A 616 16.29 -7.61 30.42
N GLN A 617 15.37 -6.68 30.14
CA GLN A 617 14.51 -6.15 31.20
C GLN A 617 13.30 -7.05 31.44
N ARG A 618 13.38 -7.90 32.47
CA ARG A 618 12.22 -8.63 33.01
C ARG A 618 11.49 -7.72 34.00
N LEU A 619 10.32 -7.24 33.62
CA LEU A 619 9.43 -6.59 34.59
C LEU A 619 8.38 -7.60 35.05
N ASP A 620 8.48 -7.98 36.33
CA ASP A 620 7.35 -8.53 37.07
C ASP A 620 6.39 -7.36 37.39
N VAL A 621 5.61 -6.93 36.39
CA VAL A 621 4.61 -5.89 36.61
C VAL A 621 3.55 -6.43 37.58
N HIS A 622 3.17 -5.62 38.56
CA HIS A 622 2.16 -5.92 39.57
C HIS A 622 0.86 -6.55 38.99
N PRO A 623 0.11 -7.37 39.78
CA PRO A 623 -1.00 -8.22 39.30
C PRO A 623 -2.24 -7.48 38.77
N THR A 624 -2.25 -6.16 38.71
CA THR A 624 -3.43 -5.37 38.29
C THR A 624 -3.64 -5.38 36.78
N ALA A 625 -2.64 -5.74 35.99
CA ALA A 625 -2.78 -6.05 34.57
C ALA A 625 -2.44 -7.54 34.39
N GLY A 626 -3.42 -8.37 34.05
CA GLY A 626 -3.31 -9.83 33.94
C GLY A 626 -2.43 -10.32 32.76
N PHE A 627 -1.23 -9.77 32.61
CA PHE A 627 -0.24 -10.17 31.60
C PHE A 627 0.51 -11.41 32.09
N SER A 628 -0.16 -12.56 32.03
CA SER A 628 0.50 -13.86 32.03
C SER A 628 0.74 -14.29 30.58
N GLN A 629 1.67 -13.62 29.89
CA GLN A 629 2.30 -14.24 28.73
C GLN A 629 3.77 -13.88 28.68
N LYS A 630 4.57 -14.89 29.02
CA LYS A 630 6.02 -14.97 29.06
C LYS A 630 6.59 -14.87 27.64
N THR A 631 6.49 -13.68 27.05
CA THR A 631 7.03 -13.39 25.71
C THR A 631 7.84 -12.12 25.80
N GLU A 632 9.14 -12.23 25.54
CA GLU A 632 10.11 -11.14 25.52
C GLU A 632 9.68 -10.05 24.52
N ASN A 633 9.00 -9.02 25.02
CA ASN A 633 8.71 -7.83 24.23
C ASN A 633 9.90 -6.86 24.34
N GLN A 634 10.62 -6.67 23.24
CA GLN A 634 11.78 -5.77 23.15
C GLN A 634 11.42 -4.29 23.34
N THR A 635 10.12 -3.98 23.42
CA THR A 635 9.60 -2.65 23.72
C THR A 635 10.14 -2.10 25.04
N CYS A 636 10.29 -2.92 26.09
CA CYS A 636 10.84 -2.45 27.37
C CYS A 636 12.27 -1.94 27.20
N SER A 637 13.14 -2.71 26.57
CA SER A 637 14.52 -2.31 26.28
C SER A 637 14.55 -1.07 25.40
N ILE A 638 13.76 -1.01 24.31
CA ILE A 638 13.68 0.18 23.45
C ILE A 638 13.29 1.43 24.26
N LEU A 639 12.25 1.37 25.09
CA LEU A 639 11.78 2.54 25.86
C LEU A 639 12.78 2.96 26.93
N THR A 640 13.35 2.01 27.69
CA THR A 640 14.37 2.28 28.72
C THR A 640 15.59 2.97 28.13
N TRP A 641 16.16 2.43 27.05
CA TRP A 641 17.31 3.02 26.37
C TRP A 641 16.96 4.35 25.71
N HIS A 642 15.74 4.52 25.19
CA HIS A 642 15.30 5.78 24.58
C HIS A 642 15.21 6.90 25.62
N ILE A 643 14.66 6.62 26.80
CA ILE A 643 14.60 7.57 27.92
C ILE A 643 16.01 7.93 28.38
N ALA A 644 16.90 6.94 28.53
CA ALA A 644 18.30 7.16 28.89
C ALA A 644 19.05 8.01 27.86
N THR A 645 18.79 7.78 26.57
CA THR A 645 19.36 8.58 25.47
C THR A 645 18.83 10.02 25.56
N CYS A 646 17.53 10.22 25.73
CA CYS A 646 16.94 11.56 25.88
C CYS A 646 17.49 12.30 27.11
N TYR A 647 17.73 11.60 28.23
CA TYR A 647 18.39 12.17 29.41
C TYR A 647 19.80 12.69 29.05
N CYS A 648 20.60 11.87 28.37
CA CYS A 648 21.95 12.27 27.93
C CYS A 648 21.90 13.43 26.93
N GLU A 649 20.90 13.49 26.05
CA GLU A 649 20.74 14.60 25.10
C GLU A 649 20.54 15.95 25.78
N MET A 650 19.84 15.97 26.93
CA MET A 650 19.55 17.20 27.67
C MET A 650 20.76 17.72 28.47
N GLU A 651 21.70 16.85 28.83
CA GLU A 651 22.92 17.22 29.55
C GLU A 651 23.89 18.05 28.67
N THR A 652 23.92 17.79 27.36
CA THR A 652 24.95 18.33 26.46
C THR A 652 24.41 19.23 25.34
N PRO A 653 24.05 20.49 25.66
CA PRO A 653 23.55 21.44 24.68
C PRO A 653 24.64 22.18 23.86
N GLN A 654 25.94 22.05 24.17
CA GLN A 654 27.01 22.80 23.48
C GLN A 654 28.19 21.90 23.07
N TYR A 655 28.19 21.41 21.83
CA TYR A 655 29.36 20.77 21.23
C TYR A 655 29.98 21.65 20.13
N GLN A 656 31.25 22.01 20.30
CA GLN A 656 32.11 22.57 19.26
C GLN A 656 32.81 21.43 18.50
N GLN A 657 33.07 21.65 17.21
CA GLN A 657 33.42 20.65 16.20
C GLN A 657 34.60 19.72 16.55
N GLY A 658 34.29 18.44 16.74
CA GLY A 658 35.18 17.29 16.49
C GLY A 658 34.47 16.32 15.53
N THR A 659 35.17 15.81 14.51
CA THR A 659 34.52 15.16 13.35
C THR A 659 33.88 13.79 13.64
N ASP A 660 34.37 13.03 14.62
CA ASP A 660 33.85 11.66 14.88
C ASP A 660 32.88 11.59 16.06
N GLU A 661 33.06 12.42 17.08
CA GLU A 661 32.11 12.50 18.20
C GLU A 661 30.74 13.02 17.76
N LEU A 662 30.72 14.05 16.90
CA LEU A 662 29.48 14.57 16.32
C LEU A 662 28.71 13.51 15.52
N LYS A 663 29.42 12.57 14.88
CA LYS A 663 28.79 11.46 14.15
C LYS A 663 28.09 10.50 15.10
N ASN A 664 28.77 10.07 16.17
CA ASN A 664 28.17 9.15 17.15
C ASN A 664 26.95 9.76 17.83
N VAL A 665 27.00 11.05 18.18
CA VAL A 665 25.84 11.79 18.71
C VAL A 665 24.68 11.74 17.71
N GLN A 666 24.92 12.08 16.43
CA GLN A 666 23.86 12.09 15.42
C GLN A 666 23.26 10.69 15.20
N VAL A 667 24.08 9.65 15.11
CA VAL A 667 23.64 8.26 14.93
C VAL A 667 22.82 7.79 16.12
N ALA A 668 23.32 7.96 17.34
CA ALA A 668 22.62 7.56 18.56
C ALA A 668 21.25 8.24 18.69
N ARG A 669 21.20 9.56 18.48
CA ARG A 669 19.94 10.34 18.52
C ARG A 669 18.96 9.86 17.45
N ALA A 670 19.43 9.73 16.21
CA ALA A 670 18.60 9.35 15.07
C ALA A 670 17.99 7.95 15.24
N LEU A 671 18.81 6.96 15.62
CA LEU A 671 18.37 5.57 15.80
C LEU A 671 17.48 5.41 17.04
N SER A 672 17.82 6.05 18.16
CA SER A 672 16.99 6.03 19.37
C SER A 672 15.57 6.54 19.09
N ARG A 673 15.47 7.72 18.47
CA ARG A 673 14.19 8.35 18.11
C ARG A 673 13.45 7.56 17.03
N TYR A 674 14.16 6.83 16.17
CA TYR A 674 13.55 5.95 15.18
C TYR A 674 12.97 4.67 15.80
N CYS A 675 13.69 4.00 16.71
CA CYS A 675 13.16 2.85 17.43
C CYS A 675 11.92 3.23 18.26
N ALA A 676 11.93 4.41 18.91
CA ALA A 676 10.76 4.95 19.58
C ALA A 676 9.61 5.28 18.59
N TYR A 677 9.94 5.77 17.39
CA TYR A 677 8.95 5.95 16.32
C TYR A 677 8.32 4.62 15.89
N LEU A 678 9.09 3.54 15.79
CA LEU A 678 8.55 2.22 15.45
C LEU A 678 7.55 1.74 16.51
N VAL A 679 7.84 1.97 17.80
CA VAL A 679 6.90 1.67 18.90
C VAL A 679 5.58 2.42 18.73
N VAL A 680 5.60 3.69 18.32
CA VAL A 680 4.42 4.56 18.25
C VAL A 680 3.64 4.40 16.92
N ALA A 681 4.33 4.31 15.80
CA ALA A 681 3.75 4.43 14.47
C ALA A 681 3.73 3.13 13.66
N ALA A 682 4.63 2.18 13.97
CA ALA A 682 4.76 0.92 13.24
C ALA A 682 5.01 -0.30 14.16
N PRO A 683 4.22 -0.49 15.25
CA PRO A 683 4.48 -1.53 16.25
C PRO A 683 4.39 -2.96 15.69
N LYS A 684 3.71 -3.14 14.55
CA LYS A 684 3.58 -4.44 13.88
C LYS A 684 4.87 -4.91 13.18
N LEU A 685 5.83 -4.01 12.98
CA LEU A 685 7.17 -4.33 12.50
C LEU A 685 8.10 -4.75 13.64
N LEU A 686 7.73 -4.48 14.89
CA LEU A 686 8.52 -4.89 16.04
C LEU A 686 8.20 -6.32 16.45
N PRO A 687 9.16 -7.00 17.10
CA PRO A 687 8.91 -8.24 17.78
C PRO A 687 7.77 -8.22 18.79
N GLY A 688 7.07 -9.36 18.90
CA GLY A 688 5.98 -9.53 19.86
C GLY A 688 4.64 -9.04 19.32
N HIS A 689 3.62 -9.03 20.18
CA HIS A 689 2.30 -8.61 19.77
C HIS A 689 2.16 -7.09 19.89
N HIS A 690 1.78 -6.42 18.80
CA HIS A 690 1.66 -4.95 18.72
C HIS A 690 0.74 -4.31 19.78
N TYR A 691 -0.23 -5.06 20.32
CA TYR A 691 -1.06 -4.59 21.44
C TYR A 691 -0.22 -4.37 22.70
N ASP A 692 0.68 -5.30 23.01
CA ASP A 692 1.52 -5.25 24.22
C ASP A 692 2.48 -4.06 24.14
N THR A 693 3.05 -3.82 22.95
CA THR A 693 3.86 -2.64 22.64
C THR A 693 3.10 -1.34 22.89
N MET A 694 1.84 -1.27 22.45
CA MET A 694 0.99 -0.10 22.64
C MET A 694 0.61 0.12 24.11
N CYS A 695 0.27 -0.94 24.85
CA CYS A 695 0.00 -0.85 26.28
C CYS A 695 1.22 -0.41 27.07
N LEU A 696 2.42 -0.95 26.78
CA LEU A 696 3.66 -0.52 27.42
C LEU A 696 3.96 0.95 27.15
N LEU A 697 3.77 1.41 25.91
CA LEU A 697 3.93 2.84 25.58
C LEU A 697 2.99 3.73 26.40
N ASP A 698 1.74 3.30 26.61
CA ASP A 698 0.77 4.05 27.40
C ASP A 698 1.15 4.12 28.88
N VAL A 699 1.55 2.99 29.46
CA VAL A 699 2.03 2.93 30.86
C VAL A 699 3.25 3.85 31.05
N VAL A 700 4.25 3.76 30.18
CA VAL A 700 5.47 4.58 30.27
C VAL A 700 5.17 6.06 30.01
N GLY A 701 4.22 6.35 29.13
CA GLY A 701 3.74 7.72 28.89
C GLY A 701 3.07 8.33 30.12
N GLU A 702 2.24 7.56 30.83
CA GLU A 702 1.62 7.99 32.10
C GLU A 702 2.65 8.22 33.20
N GLU A 703 3.60 7.30 33.37
CA GLU A 703 4.72 7.44 34.32
C GLU A 703 5.51 8.73 34.06
N ALA A 704 5.85 8.99 32.79
CA ALA A 704 6.59 10.18 32.40
C ALA A 704 5.80 11.47 32.67
N VAL A 705 4.49 11.49 32.38
CA VAL A 705 3.63 12.64 32.64
C VAL A 705 3.47 12.90 34.14
N GLN A 706 3.28 11.85 34.94
CA GLN A 706 3.19 11.97 36.40
C GLN A 706 4.49 12.52 37.00
N PHE A 707 5.64 12.03 36.52
CA PHE A 707 6.95 12.47 36.98
C PHE A 707 7.27 13.92 36.59
N LEU A 708 6.86 14.35 35.39
CA LEU A 708 7.18 15.67 34.82
C LEU A 708 6.06 16.72 34.98
N HIS A 709 5.02 16.40 35.74
CA HIS A 709 3.82 17.23 35.84
C HIS A 709 4.14 18.64 36.36
N GLY A 710 3.68 19.68 35.66
CA GLY A 710 3.76 21.08 36.10
C GLY A 710 5.11 21.77 35.90
N ASN A 711 6.11 21.12 35.31
CA ASN A 711 7.46 21.67 35.12
C ASN A 711 7.63 22.27 33.72
N ASP A 712 8.27 23.45 33.61
CA ASP A 712 8.78 24.00 32.34
C ASP A 712 9.97 23.17 31.81
N GLU A 713 10.38 23.31 30.55
CA GLU A 713 11.47 22.49 29.96
C GLU A 713 12.77 22.49 30.77
N LYS A 714 13.17 23.64 31.33
CA LYS A 714 14.35 23.74 32.22
C LYS A 714 14.12 23.02 33.55
N ASP A 715 12.93 23.10 34.11
CA ASP A 715 12.56 22.48 35.38
C ASP A 715 12.43 20.95 35.23
N LYS A 716 12.00 20.48 34.06
CA LYS A 716 11.97 19.05 33.72
C LYS A 716 13.37 18.43 33.76
N TYR A 717 14.35 19.07 33.15
CA TYR A 717 15.73 18.58 33.23
C TYR A 717 16.23 18.55 34.68
N GLN A 718 15.95 19.58 35.47
CA GLN A 718 16.31 19.60 36.89
C GLN A 718 15.62 18.48 37.67
N ALA A 719 14.34 18.21 37.41
CA ALA A 719 13.60 17.11 38.03
C ALA A 719 14.19 15.73 37.66
N LEU A 720 14.53 15.53 36.38
CA LEU A 720 15.18 14.31 35.90
C LEU A 720 16.57 14.13 36.54
N ARG A 721 17.36 15.21 36.64
CA ARG A 721 18.68 15.20 37.27
C ARG A 721 18.61 14.95 38.77
N GLY A 722 17.55 15.43 39.43
CA GLY A 722 17.29 15.24 40.86
C GLY A 722 16.87 13.82 41.25
N TYR A 723 16.51 12.96 40.29
CA TYR A 723 16.15 11.56 40.55
C TYR A 723 17.29 10.79 41.24
N VAL A 724 17.03 10.07 42.32
CA VAL A 724 18.04 9.23 42.98
C VAL A 724 17.75 7.77 42.65
N PRO A 725 18.66 7.05 41.95
CA PRO A 725 18.44 5.66 41.63
C PRO A 725 18.44 4.79 42.90
N PRO A 726 17.68 3.69 42.93
CA PRO A 726 17.69 2.77 44.05
C PRO A 726 19.10 2.14 44.23
N PRO A 727 19.45 1.68 45.45
CA PRO A 727 20.71 1.02 45.73
C PRO A 727 21.00 -0.15 44.78
N GLU A 728 22.28 -0.44 44.54
CA GLU A 728 22.68 -1.58 43.71
C GLU A 728 22.03 -2.89 44.21
N GLY A 729 21.46 -3.65 43.28
CA GLY A 729 20.73 -4.89 43.56
C GLY A 729 19.21 -4.74 43.79
N GLN A 730 18.68 -3.52 43.97
CA GLN A 730 17.22 -3.31 44.05
C GLN A 730 16.60 -3.02 42.66
N PRO A 731 15.44 -3.63 42.33
CA PRO A 731 14.74 -3.36 41.09
C PRO A 731 14.11 -1.97 41.11
N THR A 732 14.10 -1.30 39.96
CA THR A 732 13.33 -0.07 39.74
C THR A 732 11.84 -0.38 39.69
N LYS A 733 10.99 0.56 40.09
CA LYS A 733 9.54 0.32 40.18
C LYS A 733 8.84 0.38 38.83
N SER A 734 9.49 0.99 37.84
CA SER A 734 8.87 1.35 36.56
C SER A 734 9.91 1.37 35.44
N ILE A 735 9.46 1.25 34.17
CA ILE A 735 10.34 1.34 32.98
C ILE A 735 10.93 2.76 32.89
N PHE A 736 10.13 3.79 33.18
CA PHE A 736 10.60 5.16 33.18
C PHE A 736 11.77 5.36 34.17
N GLU A 737 11.63 4.87 35.41
CA GLU A 737 12.70 4.89 36.42
C GLU A 737 13.95 4.11 35.99
N SER A 738 13.78 2.98 35.28
CA SER A 738 14.91 2.23 34.71
C SER A 738 15.66 3.05 33.67
N GLY A 739 14.95 3.77 32.81
CA GLY A 739 15.56 4.67 31.83
C GLY A 739 16.38 5.78 32.49
N LEU A 740 15.89 6.35 33.61
CA LEU A 740 16.64 7.36 34.37
C LEU A 740 17.87 6.77 35.07
N LYS A 741 17.73 5.58 35.69
CA LYS A 741 18.86 4.85 36.29
C LYS A 741 19.95 4.59 35.25
N LEU A 742 19.57 4.11 34.08
CA LEU A 742 20.49 3.87 32.97
C LEU A 742 21.13 5.17 32.46
N GLY A 743 20.35 6.23 32.30
CA GLY A 743 20.85 7.55 31.91
C GLY A 743 21.96 8.07 32.85
N LYS A 744 21.79 7.88 34.17
CA LYS A 744 22.81 8.25 35.16
C LYS A 744 24.05 7.36 35.13
N GLN A 745 23.91 6.07 34.85
CA GLN A 745 25.06 5.18 34.67
C GLN A 745 25.86 5.55 33.41
N LEU A 746 25.16 5.91 32.33
CA LEU A 746 25.78 6.45 31.11
C LEU A 746 26.44 7.81 31.36
N GLU A 747 25.85 8.66 32.21
CA GLU A 747 26.43 9.93 32.62
C GLU A 747 27.81 9.74 33.27
N ALA A 748 27.97 8.69 34.07
CA ALA A 748 29.22 8.35 34.74
C ALA A 748 30.34 7.88 33.79
N LEU A 749 30.03 7.52 32.54
CA LEU A 749 31.04 7.15 31.55
C LEU A 749 31.78 8.39 31.06
N ARG A 750 33.05 8.49 31.44
CA ARG A 750 33.99 9.50 30.93
C ARG A 750 35.11 8.85 30.10
N PRO A 751 35.58 9.50 29.02
CA PRO A 751 35.12 10.79 28.46
C PRO A 751 33.74 10.69 27.78
N GLU A 752 33.07 11.83 27.54
CA GLU A 752 31.73 11.88 26.93
C GLU A 752 31.67 11.20 25.55
N GLU A 753 32.76 11.29 24.78
CA GLU A 753 32.96 10.54 23.53
C GLU A 753 32.63 9.04 23.67
N LYS A 754 33.03 8.43 24.79
CA LYS A 754 32.78 7.02 25.08
C LYS A 754 31.29 6.76 25.28
N ARG A 755 30.57 7.67 25.93
CA ARG A 755 29.13 7.57 26.17
C ARG A 755 28.34 7.54 24.85
N TRP A 756 28.61 8.49 23.96
CA TRP A 756 27.91 8.57 22.66
C TRP A 756 28.31 7.43 21.72
N LYS A 757 29.56 6.97 21.78
CA LYS A 757 29.99 5.76 21.08
C LYS A 757 29.21 4.53 21.55
N VAL A 758 29.14 4.30 22.87
CA VAL A 758 28.36 3.20 23.46
C VAL A 758 26.90 3.24 22.99
N LEU A 759 26.27 4.42 23.00
CA LEU A 759 24.89 4.57 22.54
C LEU A 759 24.73 4.32 21.04
N ALA A 760 25.65 4.82 20.21
CA ALA A 760 25.59 4.62 18.75
C ALA A 760 25.75 3.14 18.38
N ASP A 761 26.70 2.45 19.00
CA ASP A 761 26.96 1.02 18.78
C ASP A 761 25.79 0.17 19.27
N PHE A 762 25.28 0.47 20.48
CA PHE A 762 24.10 -0.20 21.05
C PHE A 762 22.87 -0.07 20.15
N TRP A 763 22.52 1.16 19.73
CA TRP A 763 21.34 1.38 18.91
C TRP A 763 21.47 0.76 17.51
N SER A 764 22.69 0.68 16.99
CA SER A 764 22.97 0.02 15.71
C SER A 764 22.74 -1.50 15.81
N GLU A 765 23.24 -2.15 16.87
CA GLU A 765 23.02 -3.58 17.11
C GLU A 765 21.55 -3.86 17.44
N MET A 766 20.91 -3.05 18.30
CA MET A 766 19.51 -3.16 18.68
C MET A 766 18.60 -3.11 17.44
N LEU A 767 18.83 -2.17 16.52
CA LEU A 767 18.02 -2.08 15.30
C LEU A 767 18.20 -3.32 14.42
N LEU A 768 19.41 -3.85 14.29
CA LEU A 768 19.66 -5.12 13.59
C LEU A 768 18.97 -6.29 14.31
N TYR A 769 18.99 -6.33 15.63
CA TYR A 769 18.39 -7.38 16.44
C TYR A 769 16.86 -7.45 16.32
N ILE A 770 16.18 -6.29 16.21
CA ILE A 770 14.71 -6.25 16.07
C ILE A 770 14.22 -6.43 14.61
N SER A 771 15.13 -6.39 13.63
CA SER A 771 14.79 -6.45 12.20
C SER A 771 14.31 -7.83 11.70
N PRO A 772 14.88 -8.98 12.14
CA PRO A 772 14.38 -10.30 11.78
C PRO A 772 12.93 -10.51 12.27
N SER A 773 12.04 -10.82 11.34
CA SER A 773 10.59 -10.87 11.59
C SER A 773 9.89 -11.90 10.71
N ASP A 774 8.97 -12.64 11.32
CA ASP A 774 8.08 -13.59 10.64
C ASP A 774 6.83 -12.89 10.06
N ASN A 775 6.60 -11.62 10.43
CA ASN A 775 5.48 -10.84 9.91
C ASN A 775 5.82 -10.20 8.55
N VAL A 776 6.18 -11.05 7.59
CA VAL A 776 6.56 -10.66 6.22
C VAL A 776 5.49 -9.79 5.55
N LYS A 777 4.22 -10.08 5.85
CA LYS A 777 3.07 -9.34 5.31
C LYS A 777 3.10 -7.86 5.69
N GLU A 778 3.45 -7.53 6.93
CA GLU A 778 3.51 -6.13 7.37
C GLU A 778 4.67 -5.40 6.70
N HIS A 779 5.85 -6.03 6.57
CA HIS A 779 6.98 -5.44 5.83
C HIS A 779 6.60 -5.05 4.39
N ILE A 780 5.86 -5.92 3.69
CA ILE A 780 5.39 -5.64 2.33
C ILE A 780 4.33 -4.54 2.30
N GLU A 781 3.40 -4.53 3.26
CA GLU A 781 2.37 -3.48 3.35
C GLU A 781 3.00 -2.09 3.55
N GLN A 782 4.10 -2.01 4.29
CA GLN A 782 4.85 -0.76 4.54
C GLN A 782 5.60 -0.23 3.31
N LEU A 783 5.89 -1.08 2.31
CA LEU A 783 6.41 -0.63 1.02
C LEU A 783 5.43 0.35 0.34
N THR A 784 4.13 0.21 0.59
CA THR A 784 3.14 1.15 0.03
C THR A 784 3.14 2.54 0.68
N LYS A 785 3.82 2.69 1.82
CA LYS A 785 3.85 3.90 2.66
C LYS A 785 5.20 4.59 2.68
N GLY A 786 6.16 4.14 1.87
CA GLY A 786 7.49 4.75 1.77
C GLY A 786 8.65 3.80 2.02
N GLY A 787 8.40 2.54 2.41
CA GLY A 787 9.43 1.54 2.62
C GLY A 787 10.30 1.86 3.84
N GLU A 788 9.78 1.58 5.05
CA GLU A 788 10.49 1.82 6.31
C GLU A 788 11.91 1.23 6.32
N PHE A 789 12.85 1.90 6.99
CA PHE A 789 14.26 1.49 6.99
C PHE A 789 14.47 0.08 7.57
N ILE A 790 13.67 -0.28 8.57
CA ILE A 790 13.70 -1.64 9.17
C ILE A 790 13.34 -2.73 8.15
N THR A 791 12.51 -2.41 7.14
CA THR A 791 12.20 -3.36 6.05
C THR A 791 13.40 -3.61 5.14
N HIS A 792 14.28 -2.62 4.97
CA HIS A 792 15.53 -2.82 4.23
C HIS A 792 16.49 -3.72 5.01
N LEU A 793 16.59 -3.51 6.32
CA LEU A 793 17.41 -4.37 7.19
C LEU A 793 16.86 -5.78 7.27
N TRP A 794 15.54 -5.95 7.36
CA TRP A 794 14.88 -7.26 7.31
C TRP A 794 15.21 -8.04 6.03
N ALA A 795 15.18 -7.38 4.86
CA ALA A 795 15.56 -8.00 3.60
C ALA A 795 17.05 -8.37 3.57
N LEU A 796 17.92 -7.44 3.96
CA LEU A 796 19.37 -7.67 4.03
C LEU A 796 19.74 -8.85 4.95
N LEU A 797 19.16 -8.90 6.15
CA LEU A 797 19.38 -9.97 7.13
C LEU A 797 18.80 -11.32 6.66
N SER A 798 17.68 -11.29 5.92
CA SER A 798 17.12 -12.52 5.33
C SER A 798 18.10 -13.16 4.34
N HIS A 799 18.79 -12.33 3.53
CA HIS A 799 19.83 -12.82 2.61
C HIS A 799 21.14 -13.17 3.31
N ALA A 800 21.36 -12.70 4.54
CA ALA A 800 22.48 -13.13 5.39
C ALA A 800 22.19 -14.44 6.14
N GLY A 801 21.03 -15.06 5.92
CA GLY A 801 20.60 -16.27 6.63
C GLY A 801 20.07 -16.02 8.05
N ILE A 802 19.88 -14.75 8.46
CA ILE A 802 19.41 -14.37 9.79
C ILE A 802 17.88 -14.15 9.72
N LEU A 803 17.14 -15.26 9.76
CA LEU A 803 15.68 -15.25 9.60
C LEU A 803 14.93 -15.01 10.91
N GLU A 804 15.43 -15.60 11.99
CA GLU A 804 14.86 -15.54 13.33
C GLU A 804 15.88 -14.95 14.31
N ARG A 805 15.38 -14.46 15.44
CA ARG A 805 16.23 -14.01 16.55
C ARG A 805 16.74 -15.24 17.32
N PRO A 806 17.96 -15.20 17.87
CA PRO A 806 18.43 -16.26 18.75
C PRO A 806 17.43 -16.45 19.89
N ARG A 807 16.96 -17.69 20.10
CA ARG A 807 16.16 -17.99 21.29
C ARG A 807 17.09 -17.89 22.49
N GLN A 808 16.79 -17.02 23.45
CA GLN A 808 17.44 -17.12 24.76
C GLN A 808 16.96 -18.45 25.36
N GLU A 809 17.81 -19.48 25.32
CA GLU A 809 17.51 -20.75 25.97
C GLU A 809 17.28 -20.46 27.46
N HIS A 810 16.03 -20.66 27.88
CA HIS A 810 15.68 -20.77 29.29
C HIS A 810 16.36 -22.02 29.83
N ASP A 811 17.51 -21.86 30.48
CA ASP A 811 18.00 -22.91 31.38
C ASP A 811 17.06 -22.94 32.60
N PRO A 812 16.19 -23.96 32.76
CA PRO A 812 15.25 -24.02 33.87
C PRO A 812 15.95 -24.43 35.19
N GLY A 813 17.28 -24.60 35.17
CA GLY A 813 18.05 -25.28 36.21
C GLY A 813 18.94 -24.41 37.12
N SER A 814 18.77 -23.08 37.17
CA SER A 814 19.46 -22.25 38.16
C SER A 814 18.48 -21.40 38.97
N VAL A 815 17.86 -22.04 39.96
CA VAL A 815 17.25 -21.39 41.13
C VAL A 815 18.13 -21.67 42.33
#